data_AF-A0A1V9UCF3-F1
#
_entry.id   AF-A0A1V9UCF3-F1
#
_cell.length_a   1.000
_cell.length_b   1.000
_cell.length_c   1.000
_cell.angle_alpha   90.00
_cell.angle_beta   90.00
_cell.angle_gamma   90.00
#
_symmetry.space_group_name_H-M   'P 1'
#
loop_
_entity.id
_entity.type
_entity.pdbx_description
1 polymer ?
#
loop_
_entity_poly.entity_id
_entity_poly.type
_entity_poly.pdbx_seq_one_letter_code
_entity_poly.pdbx_strand_id
1 'polypeptide(L)'
;MSRLAAPMGLLIDRNQPLAFSFDGKPYQGFAGDSIASALLANGRFLLSRSFKYHRPRGPLTMAGQDANTLVQLPSEPNVLADSHLLENGVQVTGQNFNGSLDNDKDAYLGKFSKFMPVGFYYRSFYKPKGAWKLWEPIIRKKAGLGVLDLKFQPEYYDKAYLFADLAVIGAGPAGLQAALTAANAGAKVLLVEQQPVLGGSLTYARFDIEGARAETLRRELVNAVEGHANIQVLKKATCNAWFTDNYLPVIQGKRMYKVRATQCLITSGSFDQPVIFRNNDLPGVMLTSAAQRLMKLYAVKPGKRAVVLTGNDDGYLAALDLQEQGVEVAALVDMRGNPADRTLLLALEKRGITCHLGSTVFEALHEKGMRHVSGADIRKITGQGQVANSGLTLDCDLLCMSGGYMPVYQLLCQAGGKLAYDDHLAEFTLSGLPKNLTVAGSAHGYHALDNVLADAVHAAADIVMALNLELATKPLPMRPEAQVNFPWPIFPHPKGKDFVDFDEDLQVRDIIDATKIGYRDLQLVKRYSTVGMGPSQGRHSALPTARLVAASTQRSISETGVTTARPPFEAEKLAHVAGRAFDPYRQTPMHKRHLDAGAKMMPAGIWQRPAFYGKASERDTCMQAEALHVRNKVGIIDVSTLGGLDVRGPDAAELLNRMYTFAFLKQPIGRSRYALMTNEHGVVIDDGVCARFGENHFYVTATTSGVDRIYQQMLKWNAQWRLNVDIANVTAAISAVNVAGPDSRKVLEKVCHDLDLSAEGFPYLGVRQGTVAGIKARLLRVGFVGELGYEIHVPARHALKLWDALMAAGKDFDIRPFGVETQRLLRLEKGHVIISQDTDGMTHPAEIDMGWAVSRTKPFFVGRRSVDILEAQPQKRKLVGFTLPKASPQPLEGHLVLTHSGSSGPDISGNVTSCEYSQSLDKIIGLAYANFDQSQPGQQIPIRVEGGVVVQATVVKLPFFDPENQRQEL
;
A
#
# COMPACT_ATOMS: atom_id res chain seq x y z
N MET A 1 -38.25 4.99 18.86
CA MET A 1 -38.07 5.84 20.06
C MET A 1 -38.19 7.29 19.62
N SER A 2 -38.65 8.18 20.49
CA SER A 2 -38.71 9.61 20.20
C SER A 2 -37.30 10.21 20.20
N ARG A 3 -36.95 10.99 19.17
CA ARG A 3 -35.79 11.87 19.24
C ARG A 3 -35.95 12.80 20.45
N LEU A 4 -34.86 13.07 21.16
CA LEU A 4 -34.82 14.06 22.24
C LEU A 4 -35.09 15.46 21.65
N ALA A 5 -35.57 16.38 22.49
CA ALA A 5 -35.81 17.76 22.08
C ALA A 5 -34.49 18.53 21.88
N ALA A 6 -34.53 19.65 21.17
CA ALA A 6 -33.40 20.59 21.14
C ALA A 6 -33.07 21.05 22.58
N PRO A 7 -31.80 21.31 22.92
CA PRO A 7 -30.64 21.43 22.02
C PRO A 7 -29.92 20.10 21.69
N MET A 8 -30.45 18.94 22.08
CA MET A 8 -29.82 17.66 21.74
C MET A 8 -29.79 17.41 20.22
N GLY A 9 -28.72 16.74 19.76
CA GLY A 9 -28.52 16.40 18.35
C GLY A 9 -27.56 17.33 17.64
N LEU A 10 -26.36 17.54 18.19
CA LEU A 10 -25.34 18.45 17.64
C LEU A 10 -24.98 18.17 16.17
N LEU A 11 -25.04 16.91 15.74
CA LEU A 11 -24.64 16.52 14.39
C LEU A 11 -25.79 16.47 13.39
N ILE A 12 -27.04 16.44 13.85
CA ILE A 12 -28.19 16.21 12.97
C ILE A 12 -28.84 17.52 12.51
N ASP A 13 -29.32 17.53 11.27
CA ASP A 13 -30.20 18.58 10.75
C ASP A 13 -31.65 18.08 10.70
N ARG A 14 -32.47 18.55 11.64
CA ARG A 14 -33.89 18.19 11.75
C ARG A 14 -34.73 18.67 10.55
N ASN A 15 -34.24 19.62 9.77
CA ASN A 15 -34.94 20.13 8.59
C ASN A 15 -34.66 19.31 7.34
N GLN A 16 -33.71 18.37 7.40
CA GLN A 16 -33.31 17.55 6.27
C GLN A 16 -33.49 16.05 6.56
N PRO A 17 -34.74 15.54 6.53
CA PRO A 17 -35.01 14.12 6.71
C PRO A 17 -34.47 13.30 5.54
N LEU A 18 -33.90 12.13 5.84
CA LEU A 18 -33.38 11.17 4.87
C LEU A 18 -34.15 9.85 4.97
N ALA A 19 -34.51 9.28 3.83
CA ALA A 19 -35.12 7.94 3.76
C ALA A 19 -34.05 6.92 3.40
N PHE A 20 -34.10 5.72 3.99
CA PHE A 20 -33.19 4.63 3.66
C PHE A 20 -33.84 3.27 3.94
N SER A 21 -33.20 2.17 3.59
CA SER A 21 -33.67 0.84 3.96
C SER A 21 -32.62 0.03 4.70
N PHE A 22 -33.08 -0.80 5.63
CA PHE A 22 -32.25 -1.77 6.35
C PHE A 22 -32.93 -3.14 6.30
N ASP A 23 -32.23 -4.15 5.77
CA ASP A 23 -32.76 -5.49 5.51
C ASP A 23 -34.11 -5.46 4.74
N GLY A 24 -34.19 -4.58 3.74
CA GLY A 24 -35.38 -4.40 2.90
C GLY A 24 -36.56 -3.65 3.55
N LYS A 25 -36.44 -3.22 4.81
CA LYS A 25 -37.47 -2.43 5.50
C LYS A 25 -37.15 -0.93 5.43
N PRO A 26 -38.13 -0.05 5.21
CA PRO A 26 -37.91 1.38 5.16
C PRO A 26 -37.71 1.98 6.56
N TYR A 27 -36.78 2.94 6.66
CA TYR A 27 -36.48 3.72 7.85
C TYR A 27 -36.27 5.20 7.49
N GLN A 28 -36.33 6.07 8.51
CA GLN A 28 -36.09 7.50 8.36
C GLN A 28 -35.02 7.98 9.34
N GLY A 29 -34.15 8.87 8.89
CA GLY A 29 -33.16 9.57 9.71
C GLY A 29 -33.11 11.05 9.32
N PHE A 30 -32.05 11.72 9.76
CA PHE A 30 -31.73 13.10 9.42
C PHE A 30 -30.33 13.16 8.81
N ALA A 31 -30.08 14.18 7.99
CA ALA A 31 -28.72 14.48 7.59
C ALA A 31 -27.84 14.69 8.83
N GLY A 32 -26.66 14.08 8.84
CA GLY A 32 -25.77 14.08 10.01
C GLY A 32 -25.87 12.85 10.91
N ASP A 33 -26.92 12.04 10.79
CA ASP A 33 -26.97 10.73 11.44
C ASP A 33 -25.87 9.81 10.90
N SER A 34 -25.33 8.95 11.77
CA SER A 34 -24.76 7.69 11.32
C SER A 34 -25.86 6.64 11.05
N ILE A 35 -25.57 5.63 10.24
CA ILE A 35 -26.52 4.53 9.96
C ILE A 35 -27.06 3.92 11.27
N ALA A 36 -26.19 3.65 12.24
CA ALA A 36 -26.60 3.10 13.53
C ALA A 36 -27.52 4.08 14.28
N SER A 37 -27.15 5.35 14.40
CA SER A 37 -27.96 6.34 15.13
C SER A 37 -29.38 6.47 14.56
N ALA A 38 -29.53 6.47 13.24
CA ALA A 38 -30.83 6.47 12.58
C ALA A 38 -31.63 5.20 12.88
N LEU A 39 -30.98 4.02 12.86
CA LEU A 39 -31.64 2.75 13.21
C LEU A 39 -32.09 2.73 14.67
N LEU A 40 -31.25 3.16 15.62
CA LEU A 40 -31.63 3.26 17.04
C LEU A 40 -32.79 4.23 17.27
N ALA A 41 -32.81 5.38 16.56
CA ALA A 41 -33.94 6.31 16.63
C ALA A 41 -35.27 5.62 16.28
N ASN A 42 -35.23 4.69 15.32
CA ASN A 42 -36.38 3.87 14.92
C ASN A 42 -36.59 2.62 15.79
N GLY A 43 -35.85 2.46 16.89
CA GLY A 43 -35.96 1.31 17.80
C GLY A 43 -35.32 0.03 17.26
N ARG A 44 -34.43 0.11 16.28
CA ARG A 44 -33.69 -1.03 15.73
C ARG A 44 -32.31 -1.14 16.39
N PHE A 45 -32.18 -2.00 17.40
CA PHE A 45 -30.92 -2.24 18.13
C PHE A 45 -30.07 -3.37 17.55
N LEU A 46 -30.70 -4.37 16.93
CA LEU A 46 -29.99 -5.49 16.30
C LEU A 46 -29.50 -5.08 14.91
N LEU A 47 -28.17 -4.95 14.75
CA LEU A 47 -27.54 -4.50 13.51
C LEU A 47 -26.76 -5.61 12.80
N SER A 48 -26.16 -6.52 13.57
CA SER A 48 -25.34 -7.60 13.03
C SER A 48 -25.39 -8.85 13.91
N ARG A 49 -24.70 -9.91 13.48
CA ARG A 49 -24.51 -11.15 14.25
C ARG A 49 -23.04 -11.40 14.52
N SER A 50 -22.75 -11.91 15.72
CA SER A 50 -21.38 -12.19 16.16
C SER A 50 -20.70 -13.28 15.32
N PHE A 51 -19.39 -13.12 15.10
CA PHE A 51 -18.58 -13.94 14.19
C PHE A 51 -18.76 -15.46 14.35
N LYS A 52 -18.67 -15.98 15.58
CA LYS A 52 -18.62 -17.42 15.85
C LYS A 52 -19.95 -17.98 16.32
N TYR A 53 -20.63 -17.24 17.20
CA TYR A 53 -21.83 -17.72 17.90
C TYR A 53 -23.14 -17.20 17.31
N HIS A 54 -23.09 -16.33 16.30
CA HIS A 54 -24.27 -15.72 15.67
C HIS A 54 -25.20 -15.04 16.70
N ARG A 55 -24.61 -14.48 17.76
CA ARG A 55 -25.35 -13.76 18.80
C ARG A 55 -25.83 -12.42 18.26
N PRO A 56 -27.02 -11.93 18.66
CA PRO A 56 -27.47 -10.59 18.34
C PRO A 56 -26.43 -9.55 18.80
N ARG A 57 -26.02 -8.64 17.90
CA ARG A 57 -25.10 -7.54 18.24
C ARG A 57 -25.72 -6.19 17.88
N GLY A 58 -25.42 -5.21 18.72
CA GLY A 58 -25.83 -3.82 18.58
C GLY A 58 -24.70 -2.87 19.04
N PRO A 59 -24.89 -1.55 18.91
CA PRO A 59 -23.84 -0.58 19.20
C PRO A 59 -23.32 -0.66 20.64
N LEU A 60 -22.00 -0.78 20.78
CA LEU A 60 -21.30 -0.78 22.06
C LEU A 60 -20.66 0.59 22.35
N THR A 61 -20.00 1.17 21.35
CA THR A 61 -19.16 2.37 21.54
C THR A 61 -19.72 3.65 20.91
N MET A 62 -20.48 3.54 19.81
CA MET A 62 -20.88 4.67 18.98
C MET A 62 -19.69 5.53 18.54
N ALA A 63 -18.58 4.87 18.22
CA ALA A 63 -17.30 5.48 17.87
C ALA A 63 -16.47 4.63 16.89
N GLY A 64 -17.03 3.56 16.31
CA GLY A 64 -16.33 2.69 15.37
C GLY A 64 -15.15 1.94 16.00
N GLN A 65 -15.29 1.52 17.25
CA GLN A 65 -14.21 0.89 18.04
C GLN A 65 -14.40 -0.61 18.26
N ASP A 66 -15.45 -1.20 17.69
CA ASP A 66 -15.82 -2.60 17.82
C ASP A 66 -16.53 -3.09 16.53
N ALA A 67 -16.60 -4.41 16.32
CA ALA A 67 -17.24 -4.98 15.13
C ALA A 67 -18.78 -5.17 15.24
N ASN A 68 -19.43 -4.74 16.32
CA ASN A 68 -20.86 -5.04 16.53
C ASN A 68 -21.78 -4.36 15.52
N THR A 69 -21.31 -3.30 14.89
CA THR A 69 -22.08 -2.44 13.99
C THR A 69 -21.75 -2.69 12.52
N LEU A 70 -21.06 -3.79 12.19
CA LEU A 70 -20.74 -4.13 10.81
C LEU A 70 -22.00 -4.36 9.96
N VAL A 71 -22.12 -3.59 8.88
CA VAL A 71 -23.18 -3.65 7.87
C VAL A 71 -22.59 -3.76 6.48
N GLN A 72 -23.40 -4.23 5.54
CA GLN A 72 -23.10 -4.30 4.12
C GLN A 72 -23.83 -3.16 3.39
N LEU A 73 -23.08 -2.37 2.64
CA LEU A 73 -23.59 -1.43 1.64
C LEU A 73 -23.55 -2.07 0.24
N PRO A 74 -24.24 -1.52 -0.77
CA PRO A 74 -24.29 -2.13 -2.10
C PRO A 74 -22.91 -2.27 -2.77
N SER A 75 -22.03 -1.29 -2.53
CA SER A 75 -20.68 -1.23 -3.10
C SER A 75 -19.57 -1.56 -2.09
N GLU A 76 -19.88 -1.67 -0.80
CA GLU A 76 -18.86 -1.74 0.26
C GLU A 76 -19.24 -2.71 1.39
N PRO A 77 -18.42 -3.73 1.66
CA PRO A 77 -18.60 -4.62 2.79
C PRO A 77 -17.95 -4.10 4.08
N ASN A 78 -18.35 -4.67 5.21
CA ASN A 78 -17.73 -4.46 6.53
C ASN A 78 -17.70 -2.99 6.97
N VAL A 79 -18.75 -2.24 6.64
CA VAL A 79 -18.89 -0.84 7.03
C VAL A 79 -19.34 -0.76 8.49
N LEU A 80 -18.68 0.07 9.29
CA LEU A 80 -19.09 0.34 10.68
C LEU A 80 -20.26 1.33 10.69
N ALA A 81 -21.47 0.83 10.98
CA ALA A 81 -22.69 1.64 10.89
C ALA A 81 -22.71 2.83 11.86
N ASP A 82 -21.95 2.78 12.96
CA ASP A 82 -21.92 3.83 13.98
C ASP A 82 -20.98 5.00 13.67
N SER A 83 -20.04 4.83 12.74
CA SER A 83 -19.18 5.89 12.22
C SER A 83 -19.52 6.33 10.79
N HIS A 84 -20.20 5.47 10.02
CA HIS A 84 -20.58 5.80 8.65
C HIS A 84 -21.82 6.69 8.60
N LEU A 85 -21.72 7.82 7.90
CA LEU A 85 -22.81 8.77 7.68
C LEU A 85 -23.97 8.12 6.92
N LEU A 86 -25.20 8.49 7.26
CA LEU A 86 -26.40 8.11 6.53
C LEU A 86 -26.51 8.91 5.22
N GLU A 87 -26.85 8.22 4.13
CA GLU A 87 -27.14 8.82 2.82
C GLU A 87 -28.59 8.57 2.41
N ASN A 88 -29.18 9.50 1.66
CA ASN A 88 -30.55 9.33 1.19
C ASN A 88 -30.65 8.18 0.16
N GLY A 89 -31.64 7.31 0.34
CA GLY A 89 -31.91 6.17 -0.54
C GLY A 89 -30.96 4.98 -0.38
N VAL A 90 -30.00 5.03 0.56
CA VAL A 90 -29.03 3.95 0.73
C VAL A 90 -29.72 2.65 1.17
N GLN A 91 -29.29 1.54 0.59
CA GLN A 91 -29.76 0.21 0.96
C GLN A 91 -28.70 -0.47 1.82
N VAL A 92 -29.06 -0.74 3.08
CA VAL A 92 -28.15 -1.33 4.06
C VAL A 92 -28.65 -2.73 4.40
N THR A 93 -27.76 -3.68 4.59
CA THR A 93 -28.11 -4.99 5.14
C THR A 93 -27.22 -5.34 6.32
N GLY A 94 -27.76 -6.06 7.29
CA GLY A 94 -26.94 -6.63 8.37
C GLY A 94 -25.89 -7.60 7.83
N GLN A 95 -24.87 -7.89 8.62
CA GLN A 95 -23.87 -8.90 8.27
C GLN A 95 -23.97 -10.16 9.15
N ASN A 96 -23.41 -11.24 8.61
CA ASN A 96 -23.17 -12.53 9.28
C ASN A 96 -24.41 -13.32 9.74
N PHE A 97 -25.46 -13.39 8.93
CA PHE A 97 -26.65 -14.20 9.24
C PHE A 97 -27.02 -15.15 8.11
N ASN A 98 -27.81 -16.18 8.43
CA ASN A 98 -28.38 -17.12 7.48
C ASN A 98 -29.91 -17.12 7.57
N GLY A 99 -30.57 -16.75 6.47
CA GLY A 99 -32.01 -16.52 6.42
C GLY A 99 -32.33 -15.05 6.60
N SER A 100 -32.62 -14.62 7.83
CA SER A 100 -32.87 -13.21 8.17
C SER A 100 -32.11 -12.81 9.42
N LEU A 101 -31.74 -11.54 9.54
CA LEU A 101 -31.04 -11.03 10.72
C LEU A 101 -31.82 -11.29 12.01
N ASP A 102 -33.16 -11.20 11.99
CA ASP A 102 -34.02 -11.42 13.16
C ASP A 102 -34.15 -12.90 13.55
N ASN A 103 -34.18 -13.79 12.56
CA ASN A 103 -34.39 -15.23 12.71
C ASN A 103 -33.22 -16.00 12.07
N ASP A 104 -32.02 -15.78 12.59
CA ASP A 104 -30.81 -16.41 12.08
C ASP A 104 -30.80 -17.92 12.40
N LYS A 105 -30.75 -18.75 11.34
CA LYS A 105 -30.70 -20.21 11.47
C LYS A 105 -29.39 -20.69 12.10
N ASP A 106 -28.30 -19.95 11.95
CA ASP A 106 -27.00 -20.34 12.51
C ASP A 106 -26.88 -19.97 14.01
N ALA A 107 -27.84 -19.22 14.58
CA ALA A 107 -27.90 -18.94 16.02
C ALA A 107 -28.00 -20.22 16.90
N TYR A 108 -28.45 -21.34 16.33
CA TYR A 108 -28.44 -22.64 17.01
C TYR A 108 -27.02 -23.15 17.34
N LEU A 109 -25.98 -22.71 16.60
CA LEU A 109 -24.58 -23.03 16.89
C LEU A 109 -24.17 -22.57 18.29
N GLY A 110 -24.77 -21.49 18.81
CA GLY A 110 -24.54 -21.01 20.17
C GLY A 110 -24.83 -22.06 21.25
N LYS A 111 -25.80 -22.97 21.03
CA LYS A 111 -26.13 -24.07 21.96
C LYS A 111 -25.02 -25.12 22.03
N PHE A 112 -24.22 -25.25 20.98
CA PHE A 112 -23.07 -26.15 20.89
C PHE A 112 -21.74 -25.47 21.21
N SER A 113 -21.76 -24.24 21.75
CA SER A 113 -20.55 -23.45 22.02
C SER A 113 -19.54 -24.08 22.99
N LYS A 114 -19.94 -25.11 23.77
CA LYS A 114 -19.01 -25.92 24.58
C LYS A 114 -18.09 -26.81 23.75
N PHE A 115 -18.48 -27.17 22.52
CA PHE A 115 -17.71 -28.04 21.61
C PHE A 115 -16.83 -27.27 20.61
N MET A 116 -16.84 -25.94 20.68
CA MET A 116 -16.04 -25.06 19.83
C MET A 116 -15.01 -24.28 20.66
N PRO A 117 -14.02 -24.95 21.29
CA PRO A 117 -12.98 -24.29 22.07
C PRO A 117 -12.13 -23.36 21.19
N VAL A 118 -11.32 -22.51 21.82
CA VAL A 118 -10.37 -21.66 21.10
C VAL A 118 -9.42 -22.53 20.23
N GLY A 119 -9.14 -22.07 19.01
CA GLY A 119 -8.35 -22.84 18.04
C GLY A 119 -9.02 -24.10 17.47
N PHE A 120 -10.33 -24.31 17.67
CA PHE A 120 -11.07 -25.48 17.16
C PHE A 120 -10.88 -25.70 15.65
N TYR A 121 -10.92 -24.64 14.83
CA TYR A 121 -10.80 -24.78 13.39
C TYR A 121 -9.47 -25.40 12.95
N TYR A 122 -8.38 -24.95 13.57
CA TYR A 122 -7.02 -25.44 13.30
C TYR A 122 -6.78 -26.86 13.79
N ARG A 123 -7.58 -27.37 14.74
CA ARG A 123 -7.43 -28.73 15.28
C ARG A 123 -8.33 -29.74 14.57
N SER A 124 -9.51 -29.32 14.12
CA SER A 124 -10.56 -30.24 13.68
C SER A 124 -10.64 -30.42 12.16
N PHE A 125 -10.27 -29.42 11.35
CA PHE A 125 -10.57 -29.43 9.91
C PHE A 125 -9.35 -29.59 8.97
N TYR A 126 -8.15 -29.80 9.52
CA TYR A 126 -6.91 -29.95 8.71
C TYR A 126 -6.52 -31.41 8.42
N LYS A 127 -7.14 -32.38 9.10
CA LYS A 127 -6.90 -33.82 8.92
C LYS A 127 -8.13 -34.51 8.32
N PRO A 128 -7.95 -35.43 7.36
CA PRO A 128 -6.72 -35.77 6.64
C PRO A 128 -6.25 -34.66 5.67
N LYS A 129 -5.02 -34.76 5.15
CA LYS A 129 -4.45 -33.80 4.18
C LYS A 129 -5.42 -33.58 3.02
N GLY A 130 -5.83 -32.33 2.78
CA GLY A 130 -6.82 -31.96 1.77
C GLY A 130 -8.22 -31.68 2.31
N ALA A 131 -8.56 -32.14 3.52
CA ALA A 131 -9.86 -31.85 4.15
C ALA A 131 -10.14 -30.35 4.30
N TRP A 132 -9.09 -29.55 4.56
CA TRP A 132 -9.20 -28.09 4.62
C TRP A 132 -9.80 -27.50 3.34
N LYS A 133 -9.48 -28.02 2.14
CA LYS A 133 -10.04 -27.53 0.87
C LYS A 133 -11.56 -27.72 0.77
N LEU A 134 -12.10 -28.72 1.49
CA LEU A 134 -13.55 -28.97 1.56
C LEU A 134 -14.24 -28.06 2.59
N TRP A 135 -13.60 -27.87 3.75
CA TRP A 135 -14.17 -27.06 4.85
C TRP A 135 -13.99 -25.56 4.66
N GLU A 136 -12.92 -25.13 4.00
CA GLU A 136 -12.57 -23.72 3.81
C GLU A 136 -13.70 -22.90 3.17
N PRO A 137 -14.34 -23.31 2.04
CA PRO A 137 -15.43 -22.54 1.46
C PRO A 137 -16.63 -22.39 2.39
N ILE A 138 -16.95 -23.45 3.16
CA ILE A 138 -18.07 -23.46 4.10
C ILE A 138 -17.79 -22.55 5.29
N ILE A 139 -16.59 -22.64 5.86
CA ILE A 139 -16.14 -21.80 6.98
C ILE A 139 -16.07 -20.34 6.53
N ARG A 140 -15.50 -20.04 5.36
CA ARG A 140 -15.44 -18.66 4.82
C ARG A 140 -16.83 -18.06 4.62
N LYS A 141 -17.78 -18.84 4.11
CA LYS A 141 -19.18 -18.38 3.96
C LYS A 141 -19.86 -18.09 5.31
N LYS A 142 -19.42 -18.75 6.38
CA LYS A 142 -19.92 -18.56 7.76
C LYS A 142 -19.06 -17.62 8.61
N ALA A 143 -17.96 -17.11 8.08
CA ALA A 143 -16.99 -16.28 8.81
C ALA A 143 -17.42 -14.80 8.93
N GLY A 144 -18.70 -14.48 8.68
CA GLY A 144 -19.26 -13.14 8.89
C GLY A 144 -18.67 -11.97 8.11
N LEU A 145 -17.83 -12.24 7.11
CA LEU A 145 -17.24 -11.22 6.25
C LEU A 145 -18.27 -10.77 5.20
N GLY A 146 -18.34 -9.47 4.94
CA GLY A 146 -19.12 -8.92 3.85
C GLY A 146 -18.60 -9.32 2.46
N VAL A 147 -19.40 -9.03 1.44
CA VAL A 147 -19.15 -9.41 0.03
C VAL A 147 -18.62 -8.21 -0.74
N LEU A 148 -17.51 -8.41 -1.47
CA LEU A 148 -16.96 -7.41 -2.38
C LEU A 148 -17.72 -7.40 -3.72
N ASP A 149 -18.03 -6.21 -4.23
CA ASP A 149 -18.54 -6.05 -5.59
C ASP A 149 -17.39 -6.08 -6.61
N LEU A 150 -17.28 -7.19 -7.36
CA LEU A 150 -16.27 -7.35 -8.41
C LEU A 150 -16.58 -6.53 -9.67
N LYS A 151 -17.77 -5.91 -9.76
CA LYS A 151 -18.15 -5.00 -10.86
C LYS A 151 -17.95 -3.53 -10.51
N PHE A 152 -17.47 -3.24 -9.29
CA PHE A 152 -17.24 -1.89 -8.80
C PHE A 152 -16.34 -1.11 -9.76
N GLN A 153 -16.77 0.10 -10.13
CA GLN A 153 -15.99 0.99 -10.98
C GLN A 153 -15.05 1.82 -10.11
N PRO A 154 -13.73 1.80 -10.35
CA PRO A 154 -12.78 2.60 -9.58
C PRO A 154 -13.13 4.09 -9.63
N GLU A 155 -13.23 4.71 -8.48
CA GLU A 155 -13.46 6.16 -8.38
C GLU A 155 -12.13 6.92 -8.33
N TYR A 156 -12.21 8.24 -8.49
CA TYR A 156 -11.03 9.10 -8.37
C TYR A 156 -10.59 9.25 -6.91
N TYR A 157 -9.32 8.90 -6.66
CA TYR A 157 -8.60 9.14 -5.41
C TYR A 157 -7.27 9.83 -5.72
N ASP A 158 -6.79 10.67 -4.82
CA ASP A 158 -5.50 11.34 -4.99
C ASP A 158 -4.71 11.53 -3.71
N LYS A 159 -3.51 12.07 -3.88
CA LYS A 159 -2.54 12.31 -2.82
C LYS A 159 -2.02 13.73 -2.94
N ALA A 160 -1.91 14.43 -1.82
CA ALA A 160 -1.36 15.78 -1.75
C ALA A 160 -0.29 15.85 -0.65
N TYR A 161 0.60 16.83 -0.70
CA TYR A 161 1.62 17.05 0.34
C TYR A 161 1.19 18.22 1.22
N LEU A 162 1.41 18.11 2.54
CA LEU A 162 1.20 19.18 3.50
C LEU A 162 2.42 19.28 4.42
N PHE A 163 2.74 20.51 4.81
CA PHE A 163 3.87 20.80 5.70
C PHE A 163 3.41 21.74 6.81
N ALA A 164 3.84 21.49 8.04
CA ALA A 164 3.50 22.30 9.20
C ALA A 164 4.68 22.39 10.18
N ASP A 165 4.71 23.42 11.03
CA ASP A 165 5.66 23.46 12.14
C ASP A 165 5.23 22.46 13.22
N LEU A 166 3.92 22.41 13.48
CA LEU A 166 3.31 21.48 14.43
C LEU A 166 2.11 20.77 13.80
N ALA A 167 2.08 19.44 13.83
CA ALA A 167 0.87 18.66 13.60
C ALA A 167 0.25 18.21 14.95
N VAL A 168 -0.99 18.62 15.22
CA VAL A 168 -1.78 18.21 16.40
C VAL A 168 -2.82 17.19 15.95
N ILE A 169 -2.78 15.98 16.52
CA ILE A 169 -3.69 14.88 16.17
C ILE A 169 -4.74 14.70 17.27
N GLY A 170 -5.98 15.09 16.96
CA GLY A 170 -7.14 15.07 17.86
C GLY A 170 -7.49 16.46 18.38
N ALA A 171 -8.72 16.92 18.15
CA ALA A 171 -9.21 18.25 18.54
C ALA A 171 -10.15 18.21 19.76
N GLY A 172 -9.78 17.40 20.76
CA GLY A 172 -10.33 17.48 22.11
C GLY A 172 -9.87 18.73 22.88
N PRO A 173 -10.24 18.88 24.15
CA PRO A 173 -9.84 20.03 24.97
C PRO A 173 -8.32 20.25 24.96
N ALA A 174 -7.54 19.16 25.09
CA ALA A 174 -6.08 19.22 25.06
C ALA A 174 -5.54 19.71 23.70
N GLY A 175 -6.05 19.16 22.59
CA GLY A 175 -5.62 19.51 21.25
C GLY A 175 -5.94 20.96 20.87
N LEU A 176 -7.14 21.42 21.21
CA LEU A 176 -7.55 22.81 20.98
C LEU A 176 -6.67 23.79 21.79
N GLN A 177 -6.47 23.51 23.09
CA GLN A 177 -5.64 24.36 23.95
C GLN A 177 -4.17 24.39 23.51
N ALA A 178 -3.60 23.24 23.15
CA ALA A 178 -2.22 23.16 22.70
C ALA A 178 -2.02 23.83 21.34
N ALA A 179 -2.95 23.64 20.40
CA ALA A 179 -2.93 24.31 19.10
C ALA A 179 -2.95 25.83 19.25
N LEU A 180 -3.82 26.37 20.10
CA LEU A 180 -3.85 27.81 20.42
C LEU A 180 -2.53 28.28 21.04
N THR A 181 -2.02 27.53 22.01
CA THR A 181 -0.78 27.90 22.72
C THR A 181 0.40 28.00 21.75
N ALA A 182 0.59 27.01 20.88
CA ALA A 182 1.66 27.02 19.89
C ALA A 182 1.44 28.07 18.78
N ALA A 183 0.20 28.23 18.31
CA ALA A 183 -0.12 29.18 17.25
C ALA A 183 0.02 30.64 17.70
N ASN A 184 -0.33 30.95 18.95
CA ASN A 184 -0.12 32.25 19.59
C ASN A 184 1.37 32.59 19.74
N ALA A 185 2.24 31.57 19.87
CA ALA A 185 3.70 31.73 19.84
C ALA A 185 4.27 31.84 18.41
N GLY A 186 3.43 31.78 17.37
CA GLY A 186 3.81 31.98 15.97
C GLY A 186 3.98 30.69 15.14
N ALA A 187 3.76 29.50 15.70
CA ALA A 187 3.87 28.25 14.95
C ALA A 187 2.74 28.09 13.93
N LYS A 188 3.03 27.55 12.74
CA LYS A 188 2.01 27.08 11.79
C LYS A 188 1.53 25.70 12.22
N VAL A 189 0.29 25.65 12.69
CA VAL A 189 -0.31 24.44 13.27
C VAL A 189 -1.28 23.80 12.28
N LEU A 190 -1.11 22.49 12.05
CA LEU A 190 -2.11 21.65 11.41
C LEU A 190 -2.84 20.85 12.48
N LEU A 191 -4.12 21.15 12.69
CA LEU A 191 -4.99 20.42 13.63
C LEU A 191 -5.86 19.42 12.87
N VAL A 192 -5.72 18.13 13.18
CA VAL A 192 -6.41 17.02 12.50
C VAL A 192 -7.47 16.44 13.42
N GLU A 193 -8.72 16.39 12.96
CA GLU A 193 -9.88 15.87 13.68
C GLU A 193 -10.68 14.89 12.82
N GLN A 194 -10.91 13.69 13.35
CA GLN A 194 -11.67 12.63 12.69
C GLN A 194 -13.15 12.97 12.58
N GLN A 195 -13.69 13.71 13.56
CA GLN A 195 -15.11 14.07 13.64
C GLN A 195 -15.46 15.28 12.75
N PRO A 196 -16.74 15.46 12.40
CA PRO A 196 -17.23 16.65 11.68
C PRO A 196 -17.19 17.94 12.51
N VAL A 197 -17.07 17.85 13.82
CA VAL A 197 -17.09 18.97 14.77
C VAL A 197 -15.88 18.91 15.70
N LEU A 198 -15.45 20.07 16.19
CA LEU A 198 -14.34 20.20 17.13
C LEU A 198 -14.84 20.11 18.59
N GLY A 199 -13.95 19.71 19.49
CA GLY A 199 -14.20 19.66 20.93
C GLY A 199 -13.95 18.28 21.57
N GLY A 200 -13.85 17.21 20.78
CA GLY A 200 -13.65 15.85 21.27
C GLY A 200 -14.66 15.48 22.36
N SER A 201 -14.17 15.09 23.55
CA SER A 201 -15.02 14.74 24.69
C SER A 201 -15.95 15.88 25.16
N LEU A 202 -15.62 17.15 24.93
CA LEU A 202 -16.49 18.29 25.27
C LEU A 202 -17.82 18.27 24.51
N THR A 203 -17.93 17.50 23.43
CA THR A 203 -19.16 17.39 22.62
C THR A 203 -20.19 16.42 23.20
N TYR A 204 -19.78 15.50 24.09
CA TYR A 204 -20.67 14.46 24.62
C TYR A 204 -20.51 14.21 26.14
N ALA A 205 -19.32 14.33 26.71
CA ALA A 205 -19.10 14.08 28.13
C ALA A 205 -19.66 15.21 29.00
N ARG A 206 -19.79 14.95 30.30
CA ARG A 206 -20.19 15.91 31.33
C ARG A 206 -19.00 16.08 32.28
N PHE A 207 -18.76 17.31 32.76
CA PHE A 207 -17.56 17.65 33.56
C PHE A 207 -17.90 18.41 34.86
N ASP A 208 -19.17 18.50 35.20
CA ASP A 208 -19.74 19.25 36.33
C ASP A 208 -21.15 18.73 36.66
N ILE A 209 -21.63 18.99 37.88
CA ILE A 209 -22.97 18.56 38.33
C ILE A 209 -24.07 19.31 37.59
N GLU A 210 -23.79 20.52 37.10
CA GLU A 210 -24.74 21.38 36.37
C GLU A 210 -24.79 21.06 34.88
N GLY A 211 -23.77 20.41 34.32
CA GLY A 211 -23.70 20.03 32.91
C GLY A 211 -23.42 21.17 31.94
N ALA A 212 -22.96 22.34 32.44
CA ALA A 212 -22.79 23.55 31.63
C ALA A 212 -21.34 23.80 31.19
N ARG A 213 -20.37 23.27 31.95
CA ARG A 213 -18.93 23.53 31.74
C ARG A 213 -18.43 23.08 30.37
N ALA A 214 -18.85 21.90 29.91
CA ALA A 214 -18.36 21.29 28.68
C ALA A 214 -18.65 22.19 27.45
N GLU A 215 -19.91 22.60 27.29
CA GLU A 215 -20.34 23.39 26.14
C GLU A 215 -19.77 24.81 26.17
N THR A 216 -19.68 25.41 27.36
CA THR A 216 -19.09 26.75 27.53
C THR A 216 -17.64 26.76 27.08
N LEU A 217 -16.83 25.82 27.60
CA LEU A 217 -15.42 25.70 27.23
C LEU A 217 -15.24 25.33 25.75
N ARG A 218 -16.07 24.42 25.23
CA ARG A 218 -16.02 24.03 23.81
C ARG A 218 -16.20 25.25 22.91
N ARG A 219 -17.24 26.05 23.16
CA ARG A 219 -17.53 27.24 22.36
C ARG A 219 -16.37 28.23 22.39
N GLU A 220 -15.78 28.47 23.55
CA GLU A 220 -14.61 29.35 23.71
C GLU A 220 -13.40 28.86 22.91
N LEU A 221 -13.00 27.61 23.11
CA LEU A 221 -11.82 27.03 22.45
C LEU A 221 -12.01 26.90 20.94
N VAL A 222 -13.18 26.46 20.48
CA VAL A 222 -13.47 26.29 19.05
C VAL A 222 -13.48 27.64 18.34
N ASN A 223 -14.15 28.65 18.91
CA ASN A 223 -14.15 30.00 18.33
C ASN A 223 -12.74 30.57 18.22
N ALA A 224 -11.91 30.38 19.25
CA ALA A 224 -10.52 30.83 19.22
C ALA A 224 -9.70 30.09 18.16
N VAL A 225 -9.84 28.76 18.05
CA VAL A 225 -9.09 27.94 17.09
C VAL A 225 -9.48 28.26 15.64
N GLU A 226 -10.78 28.30 15.33
CA GLU A 226 -11.27 28.55 13.99
C GLU A 226 -11.01 29.99 13.53
N GLY A 227 -10.88 30.93 14.48
CA GLY A 227 -10.52 32.33 14.21
C GLY A 227 -9.02 32.58 14.08
N HIS A 228 -8.14 31.60 14.33
CA HIS A 228 -6.70 31.83 14.39
C HIS A 228 -6.01 31.62 13.04
N ALA A 229 -5.33 32.66 12.54
CA ALA A 229 -4.71 32.66 11.20
C ALA A 229 -3.61 31.59 11.00
N ASN A 230 -2.90 31.20 12.06
CA ASN A 230 -1.85 30.17 11.99
C ASN A 230 -2.35 28.73 12.23
N ILE A 231 -3.65 28.51 12.41
CA ILE A 231 -4.20 27.16 12.61
C ILE A 231 -4.98 26.73 11.36
N GLN A 232 -4.48 25.71 10.67
CA GLN A 232 -5.23 25.01 9.65
C GLN A 232 -5.93 23.80 10.27
N VAL A 233 -7.26 23.78 10.21
CA VAL A 233 -8.08 22.67 10.73
C VAL A 233 -8.50 21.73 9.59
N LEU A 234 -8.22 20.44 9.74
CA LEU A 234 -8.77 19.37 8.91
C LEU A 234 -9.78 18.56 9.73
N LYS A 235 -11.08 18.80 9.49
CA LYS A 235 -12.18 17.99 10.03
C LYS A 235 -12.47 16.80 9.12
N LYS A 236 -13.17 15.78 9.64
CA LYS A 236 -13.43 14.52 8.92
C LYS A 236 -12.13 13.92 8.34
N ALA A 237 -11.06 14.02 9.12
CA ALA A 237 -9.72 13.66 8.68
C ALA A 237 -9.04 12.76 9.73
N THR A 238 -8.57 11.60 9.30
CA THR A 238 -7.88 10.64 10.20
C THR A 238 -6.40 10.61 9.89
N CYS A 239 -5.55 10.87 10.89
CA CYS A 239 -4.14 10.50 10.84
C CYS A 239 -4.01 8.98 11.01
N ASN A 240 -3.86 8.27 9.89
CA ASN A 240 -4.06 6.83 9.88
C ASN A 240 -2.79 6.03 10.17
N ALA A 241 -1.62 6.66 10.19
CA ALA A 241 -0.38 6.00 10.55
C ALA A 241 0.69 6.99 10.97
N TRP A 242 1.80 6.47 11.45
CA TRP A 242 3.04 7.21 11.66
C TRP A 242 4.23 6.47 11.05
N PHE A 243 5.08 7.20 10.32
CA PHE A 243 6.33 6.68 9.78
C PHE A 243 7.52 7.63 10.07
N THR A 244 8.71 7.21 9.64
CA THR A 244 9.96 7.95 9.81
C THR A 244 9.87 9.40 9.32
N ASP A 245 10.67 10.28 9.94
CA ASP A 245 10.75 11.72 9.64
C ASP A 245 9.40 12.47 9.75
N ASN A 246 8.58 12.09 10.74
CA ASN A 246 7.24 12.65 10.97
C ASN A 246 6.36 12.63 9.70
N TYR A 247 6.44 11.55 8.92
CA TYR A 247 5.53 11.35 7.80
C TYR A 247 4.20 10.77 8.31
N LEU A 248 3.14 11.56 8.20
CA LEU A 248 1.79 11.21 8.66
C LEU A 248 0.82 11.16 7.47
N PRO A 249 0.30 9.99 7.07
CA PRO A 249 -0.82 9.91 6.14
C PRO A 249 -2.11 10.36 6.83
N VAL A 250 -2.65 11.51 6.42
CA VAL A 250 -3.94 12.03 6.88
C VAL A 250 -4.98 11.86 5.77
N ILE A 251 -6.00 11.04 6.01
CA ILE A 251 -7.05 10.74 5.03
C ILE A 251 -8.23 11.68 5.26
N GLN A 252 -8.67 12.39 4.22
CA GLN A 252 -9.87 13.23 4.24
C GLN A 252 -10.68 13.00 2.96
N GLY A 253 -11.90 12.47 3.07
CA GLY A 253 -12.72 12.13 1.92
C GLY A 253 -12.00 11.12 1.02
N LYS A 254 -11.79 11.44 -0.28
CA LYS A 254 -11.06 10.59 -1.25
C LYS A 254 -9.57 10.98 -1.41
N ARG A 255 -9.04 11.83 -0.54
CA ARG A 255 -7.66 12.32 -0.58
C ARG A 255 -6.84 11.83 0.61
N MET A 256 -5.59 11.45 0.34
CA MET A 256 -4.57 11.23 1.37
C MET A 256 -3.54 12.37 1.35
N TYR A 257 -3.49 13.14 2.42
CA TYR A 257 -2.41 14.09 2.67
C TYR A 257 -1.18 13.37 3.22
N LYS A 258 -0.06 13.60 2.55
CA LYS A 258 1.29 13.24 2.94
C LYS A 258 1.83 14.37 3.81
N VAL A 259 1.46 14.37 5.08
CA VAL A 259 1.86 15.42 6.02
C VAL A 259 3.30 15.17 6.46
N ARG A 260 4.11 16.23 6.52
CA ARG A 260 5.40 16.24 7.20
C ARG A 260 5.44 17.45 8.14
N ALA A 261 5.72 17.20 9.42
CA ALA A 261 5.76 18.26 10.43
C ALA A 261 7.08 18.26 11.21
N THR A 262 7.55 19.45 11.60
CA THR A 262 8.77 19.59 12.41
C THR A 262 8.58 19.00 13.79
N GLN A 263 7.47 19.35 14.44
CA GLN A 263 7.02 18.82 15.72
C GLN A 263 5.64 18.18 15.55
N CYS A 264 5.34 17.22 16.42
CA CYS A 264 4.06 16.55 16.43
C CYS A 264 3.55 16.40 17.86
N LEU A 265 2.24 16.54 18.02
CA LEU A 265 1.55 16.40 19.30
C LEU A 265 0.35 15.47 19.15
N ILE A 266 0.30 14.42 19.95
CA ILE A 266 -0.85 13.51 20.01
C ILE A 266 -1.75 13.89 21.18
N THR A 267 -3.01 14.20 20.85
CA THR A 267 -4.09 14.54 21.79
C THR A 267 -5.34 13.72 21.46
N SER A 268 -5.13 12.46 21.07
CA SER A 268 -6.14 11.51 20.60
C SER A 268 -7.10 11.00 21.69
N GLY A 269 -6.84 11.33 22.96
CA GLY A 269 -7.67 10.96 24.09
C GLY A 269 -7.50 9.50 24.53
N SER A 270 -8.58 8.92 25.06
CA SER A 270 -8.60 7.55 25.62
C SER A 270 -9.88 6.80 25.23
N PHE A 271 -9.78 5.49 25.10
CA PHE A 271 -10.89 4.57 24.90
C PHE A 271 -11.52 4.20 26.26
N ASP A 272 -12.84 4.30 26.36
CA ASP A 272 -13.61 3.79 27.50
C ASP A 272 -13.61 2.25 27.48
N GLN A 273 -13.43 1.62 28.64
CA GLN A 273 -13.22 0.17 28.77
C GLN A 273 -14.50 -0.54 29.23
N PRO A 274 -14.85 -1.69 28.63
CA PRO A 274 -16.00 -2.47 29.05
C PRO A 274 -15.74 -3.19 30.38
N VAL A 275 -16.82 -3.52 31.09
CA VAL A 275 -16.80 -4.46 32.22
C VAL A 275 -17.19 -5.84 31.72
N ILE A 276 -16.49 -6.88 32.17
CA ILE A 276 -16.72 -8.26 31.72
C ILE A 276 -17.59 -9.01 32.70
N PHE A 277 -18.78 -9.40 32.24
CA PHE A 277 -19.79 -10.16 32.97
C PHE A 277 -20.65 -10.95 31.98
N ARG A 278 -21.55 -11.81 32.46
CA ARG A 278 -22.36 -12.66 31.57
C ARG A 278 -23.32 -11.85 30.71
N ASN A 279 -23.32 -12.14 29.41
CA ASN A 279 -24.11 -11.48 28.37
C ASN A 279 -23.81 -9.98 28.23
N ASN A 280 -22.57 -9.57 28.46
CA ASN A 280 -22.12 -8.19 28.24
C ASN A 280 -22.10 -7.75 26.76
N ASP A 281 -22.53 -8.61 25.83
CA ASP A 281 -22.60 -8.36 24.39
C ASP A 281 -24.01 -8.11 23.83
N LEU A 282 -25.03 -8.13 24.69
CA LEU A 282 -26.43 -7.97 24.28
C LEU A 282 -26.70 -6.57 23.70
N PRO A 283 -27.58 -6.43 22.69
CA PRO A 283 -28.08 -5.14 22.29
C PRO A 283 -28.78 -4.43 23.47
N GLY A 284 -28.46 -3.15 23.69
CA GLY A 284 -28.88 -2.37 24.86
C GLY A 284 -27.85 -2.38 26.01
N VAL A 285 -26.80 -3.20 25.93
CA VAL A 285 -25.58 -3.03 26.73
C VAL A 285 -24.60 -2.17 25.94
N MET A 286 -24.18 -1.04 26.49
CA MET A 286 -23.26 -0.10 25.82
C MET A 286 -22.36 0.62 26.81
N LEU A 287 -21.33 1.31 26.31
CA LEU A 287 -20.51 2.17 27.15
C LEU A 287 -21.27 3.43 27.57
N THR A 288 -20.96 3.99 28.74
CA THR A 288 -21.56 5.26 29.20
C THR A 288 -21.33 6.39 28.18
N SER A 289 -20.13 6.46 27.62
CA SER A 289 -19.79 7.39 26.55
C SER A 289 -20.63 7.19 25.27
N ALA A 290 -21.03 5.96 24.96
CA ALA A 290 -21.90 5.68 23.81
C ALA A 290 -23.32 6.23 24.03
N ALA A 291 -23.87 6.04 25.24
CA ALA A 291 -25.17 6.60 25.61
C ALA A 291 -25.17 8.13 25.56
N GLN A 292 -24.11 8.77 26.05
CA GLN A 292 -23.92 10.22 25.95
C GLN A 292 -23.82 10.71 24.49
N ARG A 293 -23.06 10.00 23.63
CA ARG A 293 -22.99 10.32 22.19
C ARG A 293 -24.35 10.22 21.52
N LEU A 294 -25.12 9.16 21.79
CA LEU A 294 -26.48 9.01 21.26
C LEU A 294 -27.36 10.21 21.62
N MET A 295 -27.35 10.63 22.89
CA MET A 295 -28.15 11.76 23.34
C MET A 295 -27.66 13.09 22.77
N LYS A 296 -26.39 13.45 23.00
CA LYS A 296 -25.89 14.80 22.69
C LYS A 296 -25.61 15.01 21.21
N LEU A 297 -25.04 14.02 20.52
CA LEU A 297 -24.68 14.16 19.10
C LEU A 297 -25.85 13.85 18.17
N TYR A 298 -26.67 12.86 18.50
CA TYR A 298 -27.71 12.35 17.59
C TYR A 298 -29.15 12.55 18.10
N ALA A 299 -29.36 13.13 19.29
CA ALA A 299 -30.69 13.25 19.89
C ALA A 299 -31.45 11.92 20.00
N VAL A 300 -30.75 10.81 20.16
CA VAL A 300 -31.36 9.49 20.33
C VAL A 300 -31.42 9.18 21.83
N LYS A 301 -32.63 8.91 22.32
CA LYS A 301 -32.81 8.40 23.68
C LYS A 301 -32.31 6.94 23.72
N PRO A 302 -31.31 6.58 24.53
CA PRO A 302 -30.66 5.26 24.46
C PRO A 302 -31.51 4.13 25.05
N GLY A 303 -32.49 4.45 25.90
CA GLY A 303 -33.39 3.51 26.55
C GLY A 303 -34.50 4.23 27.33
N LYS A 304 -35.41 3.49 27.93
CA LYS A 304 -36.44 4.04 28.82
C LYS A 304 -36.01 3.95 30.29
N ARG A 305 -35.38 2.85 30.69
CA ARG A 305 -34.96 2.55 32.06
C ARG A 305 -33.56 1.95 32.08
N ALA A 306 -32.63 2.65 32.73
CA ALA A 306 -31.20 2.36 32.71
C ALA A 306 -30.68 1.82 34.05
N VAL A 307 -29.75 0.88 33.97
CA VAL A 307 -28.78 0.59 35.04
C VAL A 307 -27.42 1.12 34.57
N VAL A 308 -26.71 1.83 35.45
CA VAL A 308 -25.37 2.37 35.15
C VAL A 308 -24.35 1.65 36.01
N LEU A 309 -23.47 0.87 35.38
CA LEU A 309 -22.35 0.17 36.02
C LEU A 309 -21.07 1.00 35.85
N THR A 310 -20.39 1.33 36.95
CA THR A 310 -19.20 2.18 36.89
C THR A 310 -18.06 1.73 37.79
N GLY A 311 -16.84 2.04 37.35
CA GLY A 311 -15.62 1.97 38.13
C GLY A 311 -15.01 3.35 38.43
N ASN A 312 -15.68 4.43 38.04
CA ASN A 312 -15.21 5.81 38.16
C ASN A 312 -16.36 6.82 38.29
N ASP A 313 -16.01 8.08 38.50
CA ASP A 313 -16.97 9.17 38.73
C ASP A 313 -17.74 9.57 37.45
N ASP A 314 -17.23 9.23 36.26
CA ASP A 314 -17.90 9.56 34.99
C ASP A 314 -19.23 8.80 34.84
N GLY A 315 -19.36 7.61 35.43
CA GLY A 315 -20.64 6.91 35.51
C GLY A 315 -21.72 7.69 36.27
N TYR A 316 -21.35 8.47 37.28
CA TYR A 316 -22.29 9.33 38.02
C TYR A 316 -22.77 10.48 37.13
N LEU A 317 -21.83 11.10 36.42
CA LEU A 317 -22.12 12.17 35.48
C LEU A 317 -23.00 11.68 34.30
N ALA A 318 -22.76 10.46 33.81
CA ALA A 318 -23.60 9.83 32.80
C ALA A 318 -25.01 9.50 33.33
N ALA A 319 -25.15 9.09 34.59
CA ALA A 319 -26.46 8.87 35.21
C ALA A 319 -27.27 10.19 35.32
N LEU A 320 -26.61 11.30 35.65
CA LEU A 320 -27.23 12.63 35.62
C LEU A 320 -27.70 13.01 34.21
N ASP A 321 -26.85 12.83 33.19
CA ASP A 321 -27.22 13.08 31.78
C ASP A 321 -28.43 12.24 31.36
N LEU A 322 -28.45 10.94 31.68
CA LEU A 322 -29.57 10.05 31.35
C LEU A 322 -30.89 10.52 31.98
N GLN A 323 -30.86 10.85 33.27
CA GLN A 323 -32.05 11.28 34.00
C GLN A 323 -32.58 12.63 33.47
N GLU A 324 -31.70 13.58 33.18
CA GLU A 324 -32.07 14.90 32.62
C GLU A 324 -32.73 14.78 31.25
N GLN A 325 -32.40 13.75 30.47
CA GLN A 325 -33.03 13.44 29.19
C GLN A 325 -34.23 12.48 29.33
N GLY A 326 -34.74 12.32 30.56
CA GLY A 326 -35.96 11.57 30.87
C GLY A 326 -35.81 10.06 30.81
N VAL A 327 -34.60 9.51 30.86
CA VAL A 327 -34.37 8.07 31.08
C VAL A 327 -34.51 7.80 32.58
N GLU A 328 -35.33 6.83 32.96
CA GLU A 328 -35.41 6.42 34.36
C GLU A 328 -34.13 5.69 34.75
N VAL A 329 -33.35 6.20 35.71
CA VAL A 329 -32.15 5.49 36.19
C VAL A 329 -32.58 4.60 37.36
N ALA A 330 -32.73 3.30 37.10
CA ALA A 330 -33.15 2.31 38.09
C ALA A 330 -32.16 2.20 39.24
N ALA A 331 -30.87 2.20 38.92
CA ALA A 331 -29.78 2.27 39.89
C ALA A 331 -28.46 2.64 39.22
N LEU A 332 -27.57 3.24 40.01
CA LEU A 332 -26.14 3.26 39.74
C LEU A 332 -25.45 2.16 40.57
N VAL A 333 -24.60 1.38 39.92
CA VAL A 333 -23.85 0.27 40.50
C VAL A 333 -22.37 0.63 40.42
N ASP A 334 -21.78 1.01 41.54
CA ASP A 334 -20.36 1.36 41.61
C ASP A 334 -19.56 0.16 42.13
N MET A 335 -18.57 -0.27 41.36
CA MET A 335 -17.65 -1.34 41.76
C MET A 335 -16.74 -0.92 42.92
N ARG A 336 -16.58 0.38 43.16
CA ARG A 336 -15.78 0.94 44.25
C ARG A 336 -16.57 0.99 45.55
N GLY A 337 -15.83 1.03 46.67
CA GLY A 337 -16.44 1.20 47.99
C GLY A 337 -17.01 2.60 48.23
N ASN A 338 -16.46 3.62 47.55
CA ASN A 338 -16.90 5.03 47.60
C ASN A 338 -16.52 5.72 46.27
N PRO A 339 -17.26 6.76 45.83
CA PRO A 339 -16.83 7.64 44.75
C PRO A 339 -15.64 8.49 45.17
N ALA A 340 -14.90 9.04 44.20
CA ALA A 340 -13.81 9.97 44.51
C ALA A 340 -14.36 11.34 44.93
N ASP A 341 -15.38 11.84 44.24
CA ASP A 341 -16.15 13.01 44.64
C ASP A 341 -17.48 12.62 45.28
N ARG A 342 -17.56 12.81 46.60
CA ARG A 342 -18.79 12.53 47.39
C ARG A 342 -19.95 13.44 47.02
N THR A 343 -19.71 14.61 46.42
CA THR A 343 -20.79 15.52 46.00
C THR A 343 -21.62 14.92 44.88
N LEU A 344 -21.04 14.05 44.04
CA LEU A 344 -21.75 13.32 42.98
C LEU A 344 -22.77 12.33 43.55
N LEU A 345 -22.41 11.62 44.61
CA LEU A 345 -23.33 10.71 45.31
C LEU A 345 -24.53 11.49 45.87
N LEU A 346 -24.27 12.61 46.55
CA LEU A 346 -25.32 13.47 47.07
C LEU A 346 -26.22 14.04 45.96
N ALA A 347 -25.66 14.36 44.79
CA ALA A 347 -26.42 14.82 43.64
C ALA A 347 -27.37 13.74 43.12
N LEU A 348 -26.95 12.47 43.06
CA LEU A 348 -27.81 11.35 42.67
C LEU A 348 -28.89 11.06 43.72
N GLU A 349 -28.55 11.07 45.01
CA GLU A 349 -29.49 10.85 46.11
C GLU A 349 -30.60 11.91 46.11
N LYS A 350 -30.25 13.19 45.92
CA LYS A 350 -31.22 14.29 45.80
C LYS A 350 -32.20 14.10 44.65
N ARG A 351 -31.82 13.34 43.62
CA ARG A 351 -32.65 13.03 42.46
C ARG A 351 -33.30 11.64 42.54
N GLY A 352 -33.24 10.98 43.70
CA GLY A 352 -33.88 9.70 43.95
C GLY A 352 -33.23 8.50 43.26
N ILE A 353 -31.97 8.62 42.82
CA ILE A 353 -31.24 7.52 42.18
C ILE A 353 -30.52 6.70 43.25
N THR A 354 -30.90 5.43 43.39
CA THR A 354 -30.26 4.49 44.31
C THR A 354 -28.86 4.12 43.84
N CYS A 355 -27.88 4.20 44.74
CA CYS A 355 -26.49 3.80 44.47
C CYS A 355 -26.12 2.52 45.24
N HIS A 356 -25.65 1.50 44.52
CA HIS A 356 -25.12 0.25 45.09
C HIS A 356 -23.59 0.26 45.02
N LEU A 357 -22.95 0.64 46.13
CA LEU A 357 -21.49 0.66 46.26
C LEU A 357 -20.92 -0.76 46.47
N GLY A 358 -19.67 -0.96 46.07
CA GLY A 358 -18.96 -2.24 46.16
C GLY A 358 -19.69 -3.39 45.47
N SER A 359 -20.38 -3.09 44.37
CA SER A 359 -21.26 -4.02 43.66
C SER A 359 -20.98 -4.01 42.16
N THR A 360 -21.36 -5.07 41.46
CA THR A 360 -21.19 -5.19 40.00
C THR A 360 -22.40 -5.89 39.39
N VAL A 361 -22.51 -5.83 38.06
CA VAL A 361 -23.46 -6.68 37.31
C VAL A 361 -22.81 -8.04 37.11
N PHE A 362 -23.49 -9.09 37.57
CA PHE A 362 -23.07 -10.47 37.37
C PHE A 362 -23.61 -11.06 36.06
N GLU A 363 -24.82 -10.65 35.67
CA GLU A 363 -25.48 -11.07 34.44
C GLU A 363 -26.41 -9.97 33.90
N ALA A 364 -26.31 -9.68 32.61
CA ALA A 364 -27.37 -9.00 31.87
C ALA A 364 -28.45 -10.01 31.45
N LEU A 365 -29.68 -9.72 31.86
CA LEU A 365 -30.87 -10.47 31.51
C LEU A 365 -31.40 -9.98 30.16
N HIS A 366 -32.09 -10.85 29.45
CA HIS A 366 -32.56 -10.54 28.10
C HIS A 366 -33.96 -11.07 27.85
N GLU A 367 -34.64 -10.44 26.90
CA GLU A 367 -35.91 -10.94 26.39
C GLU A 367 -35.74 -12.26 25.62
N LYS A 368 -36.86 -12.88 25.26
CA LYS A 368 -36.87 -14.08 24.42
C LYS A 368 -36.19 -13.78 23.08
N GLY A 369 -35.17 -14.57 22.73
CA GLY A 369 -34.41 -14.38 21.49
C GLY A 369 -33.19 -13.47 21.61
N MET A 370 -32.88 -12.95 22.81
CA MET A 370 -31.67 -12.19 23.11
C MET A 370 -31.51 -10.89 22.31
N ARG A 371 -32.60 -10.34 21.75
CA ARG A 371 -32.54 -9.18 20.85
C ARG A 371 -32.39 -7.86 21.59
N HIS A 372 -32.63 -7.85 22.90
CA HIS A 372 -32.44 -6.69 23.77
C HIS A 372 -32.21 -7.11 25.22
N VAL A 373 -31.51 -6.27 25.98
CA VAL A 373 -31.45 -6.37 27.45
C VAL A 373 -32.83 -6.10 28.05
N SER A 374 -33.19 -6.84 29.11
CA SER A 374 -34.45 -6.69 29.84
C SER A 374 -34.26 -6.49 31.35
N GLY A 375 -33.05 -6.67 31.86
CA GLY A 375 -32.72 -6.46 33.27
C GLY A 375 -31.25 -6.75 33.58
N ALA A 376 -30.86 -6.56 34.85
CA ALA A 376 -29.52 -6.83 35.35
C ALA A 376 -29.59 -7.53 36.72
N ASP A 377 -28.80 -8.59 36.91
CA ASP A 377 -28.52 -9.20 38.22
C ASP A 377 -27.29 -8.52 38.83
N ILE A 378 -27.50 -7.77 39.92
CA ILE A 378 -26.48 -7.00 40.62
C ILE A 378 -26.07 -7.73 41.88
N ARG A 379 -24.76 -7.82 42.11
CA ARG A 379 -24.20 -8.55 43.25
C ARG A 379 -23.08 -7.77 43.92
N LYS A 380 -22.99 -7.93 45.25
CA LYS A 380 -21.89 -7.38 46.03
C LYS A 380 -20.58 -8.08 45.66
N ILE A 381 -19.51 -7.32 45.48
CA ILE A 381 -18.17 -7.82 45.23
C ILE A 381 -17.61 -8.36 46.56
N THR A 382 -17.13 -9.60 46.55
CA THR A 382 -16.55 -10.27 47.73
C THR A 382 -15.04 -10.45 47.62
N GLY A 383 -14.49 -10.30 46.41
CA GLY A 383 -13.06 -10.39 46.12
C GLY A 383 -12.79 -10.15 44.63
N GLN A 384 -11.52 -10.23 44.22
CA GLN A 384 -11.13 -10.02 42.82
C GLN A 384 -11.85 -11.02 41.89
N GLY A 385 -12.71 -10.49 41.02
CA GLY A 385 -13.54 -11.29 40.11
C GLY A 385 -14.56 -12.19 40.79
N GLN A 386 -14.83 -11.98 42.09
CA GLN A 386 -15.78 -12.77 42.88
C GLN A 386 -16.93 -11.90 43.38
N VAL A 387 -18.12 -12.48 43.41
CA VAL A 387 -19.34 -11.84 43.86
C VAL A 387 -20.11 -12.74 44.84
N ALA A 388 -21.03 -12.15 45.60
CA ALA A 388 -21.91 -12.88 46.50
C ALA A 388 -22.79 -13.90 45.75
N ASN A 389 -23.24 -14.94 46.47
CA ASN A 389 -24.07 -16.01 45.90
C ASN A 389 -25.50 -15.53 45.55
N SER A 390 -26.01 -14.52 46.26
CA SER A 390 -27.29 -13.86 46.02
C SER A 390 -27.10 -12.42 45.53
N GLY A 391 -28.09 -11.91 44.82
CA GLY A 391 -28.10 -10.59 44.20
C GLY A 391 -29.47 -9.95 44.19
N LEU A 392 -29.53 -8.74 43.65
CA LEU A 392 -30.74 -7.99 43.37
C LEU A 392 -30.94 -7.94 41.85
N THR A 393 -32.13 -8.35 41.38
CA THR A 393 -32.50 -8.19 39.97
C THR A 393 -33.26 -6.89 39.78
N LEU A 394 -32.82 -6.10 38.79
CA LEU A 394 -33.49 -4.87 38.37
C LEU A 394 -33.92 -4.97 36.91
N ASP A 395 -35.15 -4.59 36.61
CA ASP A 395 -35.61 -4.47 35.22
C ASP A 395 -34.99 -3.22 34.57
N CYS A 396 -34.51 -3.36 33.34
CA CYS A 396 -33.93 -2.28 32.55
C CYS A 396 -33.88 -2.64 31.06
N ASP A 397 -34.07 -1.65 30.18
CA ASP A 397 -33.82 -1.80 28.74
C ASP A 397 -32.49 -1.17 28.31
N LEU A 398 -31.75 -0.56 29.24
CA LEU A 398 -30.43 -0.01 28.98
C LEU A 398 -29.47 -0.39 30.11
N LEU A 399 -28.31 -0.93 29.76
CA LEU A 399 -27.20 -1.14 30.68
C LEU A 399 -25.98 -0.39 30.18
N CYS A 400 -25.64 0.71 30.84
CA CYS A 400 -24.44 1.49 30.54
C CYS A 400 -23.28 1.02 31.40
N MET A 401 -22.08 0.89 30.85
CA MET A 401 -20.89 0.50 31.61
C MET A 401 -19.70 1.42 31.39
N SER A 402 -18.89 1.65 32.42
CA SER A 402 -17.53 2.20 32.30
C SER A 402 -16.61 1.55 33.32
N GLY A 403 -15.58 0.84 32.84
CA GLY A 403 -14.57 0.21 33.68
C GLY A 403 -13.32 1.09 33.90
N GLY A 404 -13.24 2.22 33.22
CA GLY A 404 -12.04 3.06 33.11
C GLY A 404 -11.66 3.34 31.67
N TYR A 405 -10.40 3.72 31.46
CA TYR A 405 -9.84 4.22 30.23
C TYR A 405 -8.55 3.52 29.84
N MET A 406 -8.33 3.44 28.52
CA MET A 406 -7.07 3.05 27.90
C MET A 406 -6.62 4.16 26.96
N PRO A 407 -5.38 4.69 27.06
CA PRO A 407 -4.94 5.76 26.17
C PRO A 407 -4.99 5.31 24.70
N VAL A 408 -5.28 6.23 23.77
CA VAL A 408 -5.18 5.96 22.33
C VAL A 408 -3.70 5.97 21.92
N TYR A 409 -2.99 4.89 22.26
CA TYR A 409 -1.53 4.79 22.17
C TYR A 409 -0.98 4.40 20.79
N GLN A 410 -1.83 4.03 19.84
CA GLN A 410 -1.41 3.35 18.61
C GLN A 410 -0.40 4.17 17.80
N LEU A 411 -0.68 5.45 17.53
CA LEU A 411 0.22 6.32 16.77
C LEU A 411 1.54 6.57 17.51
N LEU A 412 1.49 6.74 18.83
CA LEU A 412 2.67 6.92 19.68
C LEU A 412 3.60 5.69 19.60
N CYS A 413 3.04 4.49 19.66
CA CYS A 413 3.81 3.25 19.51
C CYS A 413 4.33 3.03 18.09
N GLN A 414 3.59 3.42 17.05
CA GLN A 414 4.08 3.39 15.66
C GLN A 414 5.29 4.32 15.46
N ALA A 415 5.32 5.45 16.18
CA ALA A 415 6.45 6.38 16.19
C ALA A 415 7.68 5.88 16.98
N GLY A 416 7.57 4.75 17.71
CA GLY A 416 8.64 4.17 18.52
C GLY A 416 8.43 4.29 20.03
N GLY A 417 7.32 4.87 20.48
CA GLY A 417 6.95 4.93 21.89
C GLY A 417 6.75 3.54 22.52
N LYS A 418 7.08 3.43 23.80
CA LYS A 418 6.95 2.22 24.60
C LYS A 418 5.77 2.34 25.54
N LEU A 419 4.90 1.33 25.51
CA LEU A 419 3.78 1.20 26.43
C LEU A 419 4.22 0.35 27.63
N ALA A 420 4.00 0.85 28.83
CA ALA A 420 4.18 0.15 30.10
C ALA A 420 2.87 0.19 30.89
N TYR A 421 2.76 -0.56 31.98
CA TYR A 421 1.56 -0.57 32.82
C TYR A 421 1.92 -0.20 34.26
N ASP A 422 1.15 0.70 34.85
CA ASP A 422 1.25 1.04 36.27
C ASP A 422 0.20 0.23 37.04
N ASP A 423 0.66 -0.74 37.83
CA ASP A 423 -0.22 -1.62 38.62
C ASP A 423 -0.93 -0.87 39.77
N HIS A 424 -0.37 0.25 40.27
CA HIS A 424 -0.99 1.05 41.33
C HIS A 424 -2.13 1.91 40.79
N LEU A 425 -1.91 2.58 39.67
CA LEU A 425 -2.90 3.43 39.00
C LEU A 425 -3.87 2.62 38.12
N ALA A 426 -3.54 1.36 37.84
CA ALA A 426 -4.29 0.46 36.97
C ALA A 426 -4.47 0.99 35.54
N GLU A 427 -3.42 1.62 35.00
CA GLU A 427 -3.42 2.29 33.70
C GLU A 427 -2.17 1.99 32.87
N PHE A 428 -2.25 2.20 31.57
CA PHE A 428 -1.06 2.16 30.72
C PHE A 428 -0.36 3.52 30.72
N THR A 429 0.96 3.48 30.83
CA THR A 429 1.84 4.65 30.73
C THR A 429 2.67 4.58 29.45
N LEU A 430 3.06 5.76 28.95
CA LEU A 430 3.81 5.91 27.71
C LEU A 430 5.18 6.51 27.99
N SER A 431 6.21 5.95 27.36
CA SER A 431 7.59 6.40 27.54
C SER A 431 8.41 6.26 26.26
N GLY A 432 9.62 6.82 26.25
CA GLY A 432 10.55 6.65 25.12
C GLY A 432 10.07 7.26 23.81
N LEU A 433 9.27 8.32 23.87
CA LEU A 433 8.84 9.04 22.68
C LEU A 433 10.05 9.70 21.97
N PRO A 434 10.07 9.74 20.62
CA PRO A 434 11.03 10.54 19.86
C PRO A 434 11.05 12.00 20.30
N LYS A 435 12.21 12.67 20.20
CA LYS A 435 12.39 14.06 20.65
C LYS A 435 11.43 15.07 20.02
N ASN A 436 10.91 14.76 18.83
CA ASN A 436 10.03 15.61 18.03
C ASN A 436 8.56 15.18 18.11
N LEU A 437 8.20 14.39 19.12
CA LEU A 437 6.85 13.91 19.40
C LEU A 437 6.51 14.05 20.88
N THR A 438 5.43 14.76 21.16
CA THR A 438 4.88 14.94 22.51
C THR A 438 3.46 14.38 22.57
N VAL A 439 2.97 14.06 23.78
CA VAL A 439 1.59 13.62 24.05
C VAL A 439 0.98 14.56 25.09
N ALA A 440 -0.33 14.79 25.01
CA ALA A 440 -1.04 15.55 26.04
C ALA A 440 -2.49 15.08 26.26
N GLY A 441 -3.05 15.45 27.42
CA GLY A 441 -4.41 15.15 27.84
C GLY A 441 -4.56 13.70 28.29
N SER A 442 -5.74 13.11 28.08
CA SER A 442 -6.01 11.74 28.57
C SER A 442 -5.20 10.66 27.86
N ALA A 443 -4.66 10.94 26.68
CA ALA A 443 -3.67 10.06 26.04
C ALA A 443 -2.34 10.00 26.81
N HIS A 444 -2.01 11.05 27.57
CA HIS A 444 -0.85 11.13 28.45
C HIS A 444 -1.12 10.53 29.84
N GLY A 445 -2.39 10.39 30.23
CA GLY A 445 -2.81 9.86 31.54
C GLY A 445 -3.54 10.87 32.43
N TYR A 446 -3.80 12.10 31.96
CA TYR A 446 -4.55 13.09 32.73
C TYR A 446 -6.03 13.11 32.36
N HIS A 447 -6.91 12.96 33.34
CA HIS A 447 -8.35 12.81 33.09
C HIS A 447 -9.19 13.97 33.62
N ALA A 448 -8.75 14.64 34.69
CA ALA A 448 -9.45 15.83 35.18
C ALA A 448 -9.33 16.97 34.16
N LEU A 449 -10.45 17.62 33.80
CA LEU A 449 -10.47 18.61 32.70
C LEU A 449 -9.46 19.75 32.87
N ASP A 450 -9.26 20.25 34.10
CA ASP A 450 -8.25 21.28 34.36
C ASP A 450 -6.81 20.78 34.15
N ASN A 451 -6.52 19.55 34.54
CA ASN A 451 -5.22 18.91 34.31
C ASN A 451 -5.00 18.66 32.81
N VAL A 452 -6.04 18.25 32.08
CA VAL A 452 -5.97 18.09 30.62
C VAL A 452 -5.59 19.39 29.91
N LEU A 453 -6.15 20.52 30.34
CA LEU A 453 -5.81 21.84 29.79
C LEU A 453 -4.40 22.28 30.21
N ALA A 454 -4.01 22.07 31.47
CA ALA A 454 -2.68 22.42 31.96
C ALA A 454 -1.58 21.60 31.26
N ASP A 455 -1.77 20.29 31.11
CA ASP A 455 -0.86 19.39 30.40
C ASP A 455 -0.71 19.78 28.92
N ALA A 456 -1.80 20.19 28.27
CA ALA A 456 -1.74 20.72 26.91
C ALA A 456 -0.86 21.97 26.78
N VAL A 457 -0.90 22.88 27.76
CA VAL A 457 -0.04 24.06 27.80
C VAL A 457 1.42 23.68 28.07
N HIS A 458 1.68 22.71 28.95
CA HIS A 458 3.04 22.17 29.17
C HIS A 458 3.62 21.57 27.88
N ALA A 459 2.88 20.66 27.24
CA ALA A 459 3.31 20.02 26.01
C ALA A 459 3.56 21.02 24.88
N ALA A 460 2.69 22.03 24.74
CA ALA A 460 2.88 23.09 23.76
C ALA A 460 4.08 23.99 24.08
N ALA A 461 4.37 24.26 25.36
CA ALA A 461 5.55 25.01 25.77
C ALA A 461 6.85 24.32 25.34
N ASP A 462 6.96 23.01 25.55
CA ASP A 462 8.13 22.22 25.12
C ASP A 462 8.33 22.27 23.60
N ILE A 463 7.22 22.18 22.86
CA ILE A 463 7.23 22.28 21.39
C ILE A 463 7.64 23.67 20.92
N VAL A 464 7.10 24.74 21.53
CA VAL A 464 7.43 26.13 21.22
C VAL A 464 8.93 26.39 21.42
N MET A 465 9.49 25.90 22.54
CA MET A 465 10.93 25.97 22.78
C MET A 465 11.73 25.18 21.73
N ALA A 466 11.29 23.97 21.37
CA ALA A 466 11.94 23.15 20.34
C ALA A 466 11.88 23.76 18.93
N LEU A 467 10.90 24.63 18.66
CA LEU A 467 10.79 25.42 17.44
C LEU A 467 11.57 26.75 17.50
N ASN A 468 12.25 27.05 18.62
CA ASN A 468 12.92 28.32 18.89
C ASN A 468 11.97 29.54 18.83
N LEU A 469 10.75 29.37 19.36
CA LEU A 469 9.74 30.42 19.47
C LEU A 469 9.59 30.87 20.94
N GLU A 470 9.02 32.05 21.15
CA GLU A 470 8.77 32.60 22.49
C GLU A 470 7.38 32.25 23.01
N LEU A 471 7.32 31.71 24.23
CA LEU A 471 6.08 31.30 24.86
C LEU A 471 5.36 32.50 25.50
N ALA A 472 4.15 32.79 25.03
CA ALA A 472 3.31 33.87 25.58
C ALA A 472 2.66 33.53 26.94
N THR A 473 2.36 32.24 27.18
CA THR A 473 1.55 31.79 28.33
C THR A 473 2.35 30.85 29.21
N LYS A 474 2.49 31.17 30.51
CA LYS A 474 3.11 30.25 31.47
C LYS A 474 2.18 29.07 31.78
N PRO A 475 2.70 27.83 31.81
CA PRO A 475 1.90 26.67 32.21
C PRO A 475 1.41 26.75 33.67
N LEU A 476 0.21 26.21 33.92
CA LEU A 476 -0.37 26.09 35.26
C LEU A 476 0.14 24.82 35.97
N PRO A 477 0.24 24.82 37.31
CA PRO A 477 0.63 23.63 38.05
C PRO A 477 -0.45 22.54 37.95
N MET A 478 -0.01 21.29 37.80
CA MET A 478 -0.87 20.11 37.83
C MET A 478 -1.46 19.91 39.23
N ARG A 479 -2.72 19.47 39.30
CA ARG A 479 -3.41 19.16 40.56
C ARG A 479 -3.48 17.64 40.77
N PRO A 480 -3.52 17.15 42.01
CA PRO A 480 -3.82 15.74 42.26
C PRO A 480 -5.16 15.34 41.64
N GLU A 481 -5.18 14.21 40.93
CA GLU A 481 -6.42 13.63 40.38
C GLU A 481 -6.69 12.24 40.95
N ALA A 482 -7.97 11.87 40.94
CA ALA A 482 -8.41 10.56 41.41
C ALA A 482 -8.11 9.47 40.38
N GLN A 483 -7.92 8.24 40.86
CA GLN A 483 -7.82 7.06 40.00
C GLN A 483 -9.12 6.86 39.21
N VAL A 484 -9.01 6.80 37.89
CA VAL A 484 -10.16 6.65 36.97
C VAL A 484 -10.40 5.23 36.47
N ASN A 485 -9.46 4.32 36.74
CA ASN A 485 -9.54 2.92 36.33
C ASN A 485 -9.87 2.02 37.51
N PHE A 486 -10.90 1.19 37.36
CA PHE A 486 -11.11 0.11 38.31
C PHE A 486 -10.06 -0.99 38.05
N PRO A 487 -9.31 -1.46 39.07
CA PRO A 487 -8.21 -2.39 38.85
C PRO A 487 -8.59 -3.72 38.19
N TRP A 488 -9.78 -4.26 38.50
CA TRP A 488 -10.20 -5.58 38.01
C TRP A 488 -11.68 -5.68 37.62
N PRO A 489 -12.10 -5.10 36.48
CA PRO A 489 -13.48 -5.09 36.00
C PRO A 489 -13.83 -6.38 35.25
N ILE A 490 -13.42 -7.54 35.80
CA ILE A 490 -13.62 -8.86 35.18
C ILE A 490 -14.27 -9.79 36.19
N PHE A 491 -15.53 -10.16 35.93
CA PHE A 491 -16.36 -11.01 36.77
C PHE A 491 -16.83 -12.23 35.98
N PRO A 492 -16.02 -13.30 35.92
CA PRO A 492 -16.32 -14.48 35.13
C PRO A 492 -17.57 -15.20 35.64
N HIS A 493 -18.35 -15.77 34.72
CA HIS A 493 -19.60 -16.44 35.07
C HIS A 493 -19.53 -17.96 34.80
N PRO A 494 -20.01 -18.84 35.70
CA PRO A 494 -19.94 -20.30 35.49
C PRO A 494 -20.62 -20.82 34.21
N LYS A 495 -21.71 -20.16 33.79
CA LYS A 495 -22.40 -20.41 32.51
C LYS A 495 -21.70 -19.83 31.26
N GLY A 496 -20.55 -19.17 31.41
CA GLY A 496 -19.82 -18.46 30.34
C GLY A 496 -20.60 -17.25 29.79
N LYS A 497 -20.26 -16.85 28.55
CA LYS A 497 -20.77 -15.67 27.83
C LYS A 497 -20.35 -14.34 28.44
N ASP A 498 -19.19 -14.36 29.08
CA ASP A 498 -18.40 -13.26 29.60
C ASP A 498 -17.35 -12.85 28.57
N PHE A 499 -17.77 -12.03 27.59
CA PHE A 499 -16.95 -11.72 26.43
C PHE A 499 -15.84 -10.72 26.75
N VAL A 500 -14.62 -11.11 26.42
CA VAL A 500 -13.39 -10.30 26.45
C VAL A 500 -13.17 -9.63 25.10
N ASP A 501 -13.41 -10.37 24.01
CA ASP A 501 -13.33 -9.84 22.65
C ASP A 501 -14.66 -9.99 21.93
N PHE A 502 -15.29 -8.85 21.66
CA PHE A 502 -16.53 -8.78 20.92
C PHE A 502 -16.37 -9.20 19.45
N ASP A 503 -15.24 -8.93 18.81
CA ASP A 503 -15.06 -9.15 17.38
C ASP A 503 -15.01 -10.64 17.04
N GLU A 504 -14.30 -11.39 17.88
CA GLU A 504 -13.95 -12.80 17.65
C GLU A 504 -14.72 -13.77 18.57
N ASP A 505 -15.68 -13.26 19.35
CA ASP A 505 -16.51 -14.04 20.29
C ASP A 505 -15.69 -14.77 21.39
N LEU A 506 -14.63 -14.13 21.89
CA LEU A 506 -13.74 -14.72 22.89
C LEU A 506 -14.18 -14.39 24.31
N GLN A 507 -14.23 -15.41 25.17
CA GLN A 507 -14.60 -15.30 26.58
C GLN A 507 -13.39 -15.40 27.50
N VAL A 508 -13.58 -15.08 28.78
CA VAL A 508 -12.54 -15.23 29.82
C VAL A 508 -11.89 -16.61 29.78
N ARG A 509 -12.71 -17.67 29.74
CA ARG A 509 -12.23 -19.06 29.70
C ARG A 509 -11.33 -19.35 28.49
N ASP A 510 -11.60 -18.72 27.34
CA ASP A 510 -10.86 -18.98 26.11
C ASP A 510 -9.42 -18.45 26.23
N ILE A 511 -9.24 -17.31 26.89
CA ILE A 511 -7.93 -16.74 27.21
C ILE A 511 -7.19 -17.60 28.25
N ILE A 512 -7.88 -17.99 29.33
CA ILE A 512 -7.29 -18.83 30.39
C ILE A 512 -6.86 -20.19 29.82
N ASP A 513 -7.71 -20.83 29.03
CA ASP A 513 -7.42 -22.16 28.47
C ASP A 513 -6.26 -22.11 27.46
N ALA A 514 -6.10 -21.02 26.71
CA ALA A 514 -4.90 -20.80 25.88
C ALA A 514 -3.61 -20.80 26.72
N THR A 515 -3.64 -20.22 27.92
CA THR A 515 -2.47 -20.24 28.81
C THR A 515 -2.21 -21.62 29.43
N LYS A 516 -3.26 -22.38 29.77
CA LYS A 516 -3.15 -23.75 30.33
C LYS A 516 -2.49 -24.73 29.36
N ILE A 517 -2.71 -24.56 28.06
CA ILE A 517 -2.08 -25.43 27.03
C ILE A 517 -0.66 -24.99 26.65
N GLY A 518 -0.09 -23.98 27.31
CA GLY A 518 1.32 -23.61 27.21
C GLY A 518 1.61 -22.25 26.56
N TYR A 519 0.60 -21.54 26.01
CA TYR A 519 0.83 -20.20 25.45
C TYR A 519 0.86 -19.16 26.56
N ARG A 520 2.06 -18.84 27.06
CA ARG A 520 2.24 -17.89 28.16
C ARG A 520 2.54 -16.46 27.69
N ASP A 521 3.12 -16.30 26.51
CA ASP A 521 3.40 -14.98 25.93
C ASP A 521 2.14 -14.36 25.30
N LEU A 522 1.92 -13.05 25.48
CA LEU A 522 0.71 -12.37 25.01
C LEU A 522 0.57 -12.41 23.48
N GLN A 523 1.67 -12.39 22.72
CA GLN A 523 1.64 -12.51 21.26
C GLN A 523 1.27 -13.92 20.83
N LEU A 524 1.71 -14.94 21.56
CA LEU A 524 1.31 -16.32 21.32
C LEU A 524 -0.16 -16.54 21.66
N VAL A 525 -0.65 -15.99 22.78
CA VAL A 525 -2.07 -16.01 23.12
C VAL A 525 -2.88 -15.33 22.02
N LYS A 526 -2.49 -14.12 21.58
CA LYS A 526 -3.10 -13.41 20.44
C LYS A 526 -3.20 -14.28 19.19
N ARG A 527 -2.08 -14.87 18.74
CA ARG A 527 -2.05 -15.69 17.52
C ARG A 527 -2.90 -16.95 17.64
N TYR A 528 -2.93 -17.56 18.82
CA TYR A 528 -3.65 -18.81 19.03
C TYR A 528 -5.15 -18.60 19.24
N SER A 529 -5.54 -17.60 20.01
CA SER A 529 -6.94 -17.33 20.35
C SER A 529 -7.66 -16.41 19.37
N THR A 530 -6.91 -15.68 18.53
CA THR A 530 -7.35 -14.56 17.66
C THR A 530 -7.72 -13.27 18.39
N VAL A 531 -7.45 -13.16 19.70
CA VAL A 531 -7.80 -11.95 20.46
C VAL A 531 -7.10 -10.70 19.92
N GLY A 532 -7.87 -9.64 19.70
CA GLY A 532 -7.41 -8.37 19.14
C GLY A 532 -6.94 -8.45 17.68
N MET A 533 -7.39 -9.46 16.93
CA MET A 533 -7.15 -9.59 15.48
C MET A 533 -8.33 -9.15 14.61
N GLY A 534 -9.50 -8.90 15.22
CA GLY A 534 -10.69 -8.40 14.54
C GLY A 534 -10.62 -6.91 14.16
N PRO A 535 -11.71 -6.35 13.59
CA PRO A 535 -11.77 -4.96 13.12
C PRO A 535 -11.40 -3.89 14.16
N SER A 536 -11.64 -4.13 15.45
CA SER A 536 -11.24 -3.22 16.53
C SER A 536 -9.72 -3.14 16.74
N GLN A 537 -8.96 -4.11 16.21
CA GLN A 537 -7.53 -4.30 16.48
C GLN A 537 -7.21 -4.35 17.99
N GLY A 538 -8.14 -4.83 18.81
CA GLY A 538 -7.96 -5.05 20.24
C GLY A 538 -8.21 -3.83 21.12
N ARG A 539 -8.84 -2.75 20.62
CA ARG A 539 -9.14 -1.53 21.41
C ARG A 539 -9.92 -1.82 22.71
N HIS A 540 -10.86 -2.75 22.69
CA HIS A 540 -11.60 -3.18 23.90
C HIS A 540 -11.01 -4.40 24.59
N SER A 541 -10.26 -5.26 23.89
CA SER A 541 -9.85 -6.58 24.39
C SER A 541 -8.40 -6.63 24.89
N ALA A 542 -7.54 -5.67 24.54
CA ALA A 542 -6.11 -5.71 24.86
C ALA A 542 -5.84 -5.73 26.38
N LEU A 543 -6.38 -4.77 27.13
CA LEU A 543 -6.14 -4.68 28.57
C LEU A 543 -6.76 -5.84 29.36
N PRO A 544 -8.03 -6.23 29.13
CA PRO A 544 -8.59 -7.40 29.81
C PRO A 544 -7.83 -8.68 29.51
N THR A 545 -7.35 -8.85 28.27
CA THR A 545 -6.51 -10.01 27.91
C THR A 545 -5.21 -10.01 28.67
N ALA A 546 -4.51 -8.86 28.73
CA ALA A 546 -3.26 -8.73 29.48
C ALA A 546 -3.47 -9.06 30.97
N ARG A 547 -4.53 -8.53 31.59
CA ARG A 547 -4.95 -8.86 32.96
C ARG A 547 -5.14 -10.36 33.17
N LEU A 548 -5.90 -11.02 32.28
CA LEU A 548 -6.18 -12.45 32.38
C LEU A 548 -4.93 -13.32 32.20
N VAL A 549 -4.08 -13.01 31.24
CA VAL A 549 -2.82 -13.74 31.00
C VAL A 549 -1.84 -13.54 32.16
N ALA A 550 -1.72 -12.31 32.67
CA ALA A 550 -0.89 -11.99 33.83
C ALA A 550 -1.33 -12.82 35.06
N ALA A 551 -2.62 -12.78 35.39
CA ALA A 551 -3.17 -13.55 36.52
C ALA A 551 -3.05 -15.08 36.32
N SER A 552 -3.31 -15.60 35.13
CA SER A 552 -3.23 -17.05 34.89
C SER A 552 -1.80 -17.59 34.85
N THR A 553 -0.82 -16.72 34.62
CA THR A 553 0.61 -17.06 34.58
C THR A 553 1.38 -16.58 35.81
N GLN A 554 0.70 -16.02 36.82
CA GLN A 554 1.28 -15.50 38.06
C GLN A 554 2.39 -14.45 37.81
N ARG A 555 2.14 -13.55 36.86
CA ARG A 555 3.02 -12.44 36.51
C ARG A 555 2.27 -11.11 36.63
N SER A 556 3.01 -10.02 36.73
CA SER A 556 2.45 -8.67 36.52
C SER A 556 2.09 -8.44 35.06
N ILE A 557 1.29 -7.40 34.80
CA ILE A 557 0.98 -6.97 33.42
C ILE A 557 2.25 -6.47 32.74
N SER A 558 3.10 -5.76 33.49
CA SER A 558 4.41 -5.27 33.04
C SER A 558 5.34 -6.39 32.57
N GLU A 559 5.37 -7.55 33.25
CA GLU A 559 6.15 -8.72 32.83
C GLU A 559 5.53 -9.49 31.64
N THR A 560 4.21 -9.41 31.47
CA THR A 560 3.48 -10.09 30.41
C THR A 560 3.65 -9.38 29.05
N GLY A 561 3.93 -8.07 29.10
CA GLY A 561 4.11 -7.21 27.93
C GLY A 561 2.80 -6.84 27.25
N VAL A 562 2.89 -6.00 26.22
CA VAL A 562 1.75 -5.54 25.41
C VAL A 562 1.90 -5.95 23.95
N THR A 563 0.79 -5.97 23.22
CA THR A 563 0.84 -6.26 21.79
C THR A 563 1.30 -5.03 20.99
N THR A 564 2.02 -5.28 19.89
CA THR A 564 2.57 -4.23 19.03
C THR A 564 1.45 -3.55 18.24
N ALA A 565 1.34 -2.22 18.34
CA ALA A 565 0.51 -1.42 17.44
C ALA A 565 1.17 -1.31 16.06
N ARG A 566 0.39 -1.50 15.00
CA ARG A 566 0.86 -1.42 13.60
C ARG A 566 -0.02 -0.47 12.80
N PRO A 567 0.50 0.18 11.75
CA PRO A 567 -0.34 0.81 10.75
C PRO A 567 -1.23 -0.22 10.04
N PRO A 568 -2.43 0.16 9.59
CA PRO A 568 -3.07 1.46 9.82
C PRO A 568 -3.79 1.54 11.20
N PHE A 569 -4.11 2.76 11.65
CA PHE A 569 -4.87 3.03 12.89
C PHE A 569 -6.32 2.56 12.77
N GLU A 570 -6.95 2.85 11.64
CA GLU A 570 -8.26 2.34 11.22
C GLU A 570 -8.19 1.71 9.82
N ALA A 571 -9.19 0.91 9.47
CA ALA A 571 -9.24 0.29 8.14
C ALA A 571 -9.22 1.35 7.03
N GLU A 572 -8.26 1.24 6.11
CA GLU A 572 -8.16 2.14 4.95
C GLU A 572 -8.56 1.46 3.65
N LYS A 573 -9.21 2.23 2.79
CA LYS A 573 -9.48 1.79 1.41
C LYS A 573 -8.17 1.69 0.65
N LEU A 574 -7.95 0.58 -0.05
CA LEU A 574 -6.81 0.40 -0.96
C LEU A 574 -6.73 1.51 -2.02
N ALA A 575 -7.87 2.12 -2.36
CA ALA A 575 -7.95 3.25 -3.29
C ALA A 575 -7.16 4.48 -2.81
N HIS A 576 -7.05 4.75 -1.50
CA HIS A 576 -6.17 5.81 -0.99
C HIS A 576 -4.70 5.52 -1.24
N VAL A 577 -4.30 4.25 -1.03
CA VAL A 577 -2.92 3.79 -1.23
C VAL A 577 -2.57 3.76 -2.71
N ALA A 578 -3.52 3.41 -3.59
CA ALA A 578 -3.35 3.54 -5.04
C ALA A 578 -3.21 5.02 -5.43
N GLY A 579 -4.13 5.87 -4.96
CA GLY A 579 -4.25 7.25 -5.42
C GLY A 579 -4.60 7.28 -6.91
N ARG A 580 -3.94 8.16 -7.66
CA ARG A 580 -4.09 8.21 -9.12
C ARG A 580 -3.36 7.02 -9.75
N ALA A 581 -4.07 6.20 -10.51
CA ALA A 581 -3.43 5.23 -11.41
C ALA A 581 -2.57 6.01 -12.42
N PHE A 582 -1.25 5.77 -12.39
CA PHE A 582 -0.30 6.49 -13.22
C PHE A 582 0.71 5.51 -13.81
N ASP A 583 0.54 5.17 -15.09
CA ASP A 583 1.45 4.33 -15.86
C ASP A 583 1.99 5.14 -17.06
N PRO A 584 2.96 6.05 -16.82
CA PRO A 584 3.48 6.93 -17.85
C PRO A 584 4.36 6.15 -18.83
N TYR A 585 4.13 6.35 -20.13
CA TYR A 585 5.03 5.90 -21.18
C TYR A 585 5.57 7.10 -21.96
N ARG A 586 6.71 6.89 -22.61
CA ARG A 586 7.40 7.88 -23.44
C ARG A 586 7.08 7.67 -24.91
N GLN A 587 7.00 8.79 -25.63
CA GLN A 587 6.76 8.84 -27.07
C GLN A 587 7.92 9.57 -27.74
N THR A 588 8.38 9.06 -28.89
CA THR A 588 9.35 9.79 -29.71
C THR A 588 8.66 10.99 -30.38
N PRO A 589 9.40 12.01 -30.83
CA PRO A 589 8.79 13.13 -31.57
C PRO A 589 8.09 12.70 -32.88
N MET A 590 8.39 11.52 -33.40
CA MET A 590 7.79 10.94 -34.61
C MET A 590 6.54 10.08 -34.34
N HIS A 591 6.14 9.92 -33.08
CA HIS A 591 5.05 9.02 -32.68
C HIS A 591 3.75 9.21 -33.48
N LYS A 592 3.35 10.47 -33.74
CA LYS A 592 2.14 10.76 -34.53
C LYS A 592 2.27 10.24 -35.98
N ARG A 593 3.44 10.37 -36.62
CA ARG A 593 3.67 9.83 -37.98
C ARG A 593 3.58 8.32 -38.01
N HIS A 594 4.06 7.65 -36.96
CA HIS A 594 3.93 6.20 -36.85
C HIS A 594 2.47 5.77 -36.83
N LEU A 595 1.64 6.42 -36.01
CA LEU A 595 0.20 6.15 -35.96
C LEU A 595 -0.49 6.43 -37.30
N ASP A 596 -0.15 7.56 -37.95
CA ASP A 596 -0.73 7.94 -39.25
C ASP A 596 -0.32 6.97 -40.36
N ALA A 597 0.89 6.39 -40.28
CA ALA A 597 1.38 5.34 -41.18
C ALA A 597 0.82 3.94 -40.85
N GLY A 598 -0.07 3.81 -39.87
CA GLY A 598 -0.70 2.54 -39.50
C GLY A 598 0.16 1.65 -38.61
N ALA A 599 1.13 2.21 -37.88
CA ALA A 599 1.95 1.45 -36.94
C ALA A 599 1.10 0.78 -35.86
N LYS A 600 1.49 -0.44 -35.49
CA LYS A 600 1.10 -1.08 -34.24
C LYS A 600 2.18 -0.82 -33.22
N MET A 601 1.82 -0.14 -32.13
CA MET A 601 2.77 0.23 -31.08
C MET A 601 2.96 -0.94 -30.11
N MET A 602 4.18 -1.11 -29.60
CA MET A 602 4.50 -2.04 -28.53
C MET A 602 5.29 -1.35 -27.41
N PRO A 603 5.14 -1.79 -26.15
CA PRO A 603 5.99 -1.34 -25.07
C PRO A 603 7.43 -1.88 -25.24
N ALA A 604 8.41 -1.00 -25.08
CA ALA A 604 9.83 -1.31 -25.02
C ALA A 604 10.45 -0.57 -23.83
N GLY A 605 10.47 -1.22 -22.67
CA GLY A 605 10.69 -0.53 -21.40
C GLY A 605 9.60 0.52 -21.17
N ILE A 606 9.99 1.76 -20.89
CA ILE A 606 9.05 2.88 -20.72
C ILE A 606 8.62 3.53 -22.04
N TRP A 607 9.09 3.06 -23.20
CA TRP A 607 8.78 3.66 -24.51
C TRP A 607 7.69 2.92 -25.27
N GLN A 608 6.91 3.66 -26.07
CA GLN A 608 6.08 3.10 -27.12
C GLN A 608 6.81 3.14 -28.47
N ARG A 609 7.13 1.97 -29.04
CA ARG A 609 7.83 1.84 -30.32
C ARG A 609 6.94 1.20 -31.40
N PRO A 610 7.09 1.58 -32.68
CA PRO A 610 6.41 0.88 -33.78
C PRO A 610 6.91 -0.56 -33.88
N ALA A 611 6.03 -1.54 -33.64
CA ALA A 611 6.32 -2.96 -33.78
C ALA A 611 6.40 -3.36 -35.26
N PHE A 612 5.41 -2.95 -36.05
CA PHE A 612 5.28 -3.12 -37.51
C PHE A 612 4.18 -2.17 -38.03
N TYR A 613 4.03 -2.06 -39.35
CA TYR A 613 3.07 -1.20 -40.03
C TYR A 613 2.05 -2.04 -40.81
N GLY A 614 0.75 -1.87 -40.53
CA GLY A 614 -0.32 -2.62 -41.20
C GLY A 614 -1.44 -3.08 -40.26
N LYS A 615 -2.13 -4.17 -40.61
CA LYS A 615 -3.23 -4.73 -39.80
C LYS A 615 -2.69 -5.68 -38.73
N ALA A 616 -3.26 -5.62 -37.52
CA ALA A 616 -2.83 -6.47 -36.42
C ALA A 616 -2.99 -7.97 -36.69
N SER A 617 -4.01 -8.36 -37.43
CA SER A 617 -4.29 -9.74 -37.85
C SER A 617 -3.29 -10.30 -38.88
N GLU A 618 -2.48 -9.44 -39.49
CA GLU A 618 -1.54 -9.78 -40.57
C GLU A 618 -0.07 -9.53 -40.14
N ARG A 619 0.20 -9.52 -38.82
CA ARG A 619 1.51 -9.17 -38.23
C ARG A 619 2.68 -9.80 -38.99
N ASP A 620 2.69 -11.12 -39.12
CA ASP A 620 3.85 -11.84 -39.66
C ASP A 620 4.04 -11.52 -41.15
N THR A 621 2.95 -11.44 -41.92
CA THR A 621 3.00 -11.03 -43.33
C THR A 621 3.53 -9.61 -43.50
N CYS A 622 3.08 -8.67 -42.67
CA CYS A 622 3.60 -7.28 -42.68
C CYS A 622 5.09 -7.26 -42.36
N MET A 623 5.52 -7.98 -41.32
CA MET A 623 6.90 -8.06 -40.88
C MET A 623 7.83 -8.64 -41.96
N GLN A 624 7.41 -9.73 -42.61
CA GLN A 624 8.17 -10.33 -43.72
C GLN A 624 8.24 -9.39 -44.93
N ALA A 625 7.13 -8.72 -45.28
CA ALA A 625 7.10 -7.77 -46.38
C ALA A 625 8.03 -6.58 -46.11
N GLU A 626 8.03 -6.03 -44.89
CA GLU A 626 8.97 -4.99 -44.47
C GLU A 626 10.42 -5.47 -44.56
N ALA A 627 10.73 -6.68 -44.08
CA ALA A 627 12.09 -7.25 -44.12
C ALA A 627 12.61 -7.37 -45.56
N LEU A 628 11.83 -8.00 -46.45
CA LEU A 628 12.17 -8.12 -47.87
C LEU A 628 12.32 -6.75 -48.54
N HIS A 629 11.51 -5.78 -48.14
CA HIS A 629 11.58 -4.42 -48.68
C HIS A 629 12.90 -3.75 -48.31
N VAL A 630 13.33 -3.85 -47.05
CA VAL A 630 14.64 -3.35 -46.60
C VAL A 630 15.78 -4.02 -47.37
N ARG A 631 15.71 -5.34 -47.58
CA ARG A 631 16.74 -6.11 -48.31
C ARG A 631 16.85 -5.70 -49.79
N ASN A 632 15.74 -5.38 -50.44
CA ASN A 632 15.71 -5.15 -51.89
C ASN A 632 15.70 -3.67 -52.29
N LYS A 633 15.36 -2.77 -51.37
CA LYS A 633 15.16 -1.33 -51.63
C LYS A 633 15.75 -0.48 -50.51
N VAL A 634 14.90 0.26 -49.80
CA VAL A 634 15.28 1.09 -48.67
C VAL A 634 14.12 1.16 -47.69
N GLY A 635 14.44 0.96 -46.41
CA GLY A 635 13.53 1.17 -45.30
C GLY A 635 14.06 2.20 -44.32
N ILE A 636 13.15 2.74 -43.52
CA ILE A 636 13.46 3.67 -42.44
C ILE A 636 12.85 3.20 -41.12
N ILE A 637 13.62 3.28 -40.03
CA ILE A 637 13.15 2.94 -38.68
C ILE A 637 13.51 4.03 -37.68
N ASP A 638 12.60 4.30 -36.75
CA ASP A 638 12.83 5.19 -35.61
C ASP A 638 13.63 4.47 -34.53
N VAL A 639 14.85 4.94 -34.32
CA VAL A 639 15.80 4.45 -33.32
C VAL A 639 16.09 5.51 -32.25
N SER A 640 15.23 6.53 -32.13
CA SER A 640 15.37 7.62 -31.15
C SER A 640 15.31 7.14 -29.70
N THR A 641 14.84 5.91 -29.47
CA THR A 641 14.79 5.32 -28.14
C THR A 641 16.12 4.70 -27.73
N LEU A 642 17.09 4.54 -28.63
CA LEU A 642 18.44 4.15 -28.25
C LEU A 642 19.03 5.19 -27.33
N GLY A 643 19.78 4.74 -26.33
CA GLY A 643 20.49 5.63 -25.44
C GLY A 643 21.48 6.49 -26.19
N GLY A 644 21.58 7.77 -25.84
CA GLY A 644 22.63 8.65 -26.32
C GLY A 644 23.41 9.22 -25.14
N LEU A 645 24.70 8.87 -25.03
CA LEU A 645 25.59 9.36 -23.99
C LEU A 645 26.71 10.19 -24.63
N ASP A 646 26.74 11.48 -24.33
CA ASP A 646 27.80 12.39 -24.78
C ASP A 646 28.90 12.41 -23.70
N VAL A 647 30.13 12.06 -24.07
CA VAL A 647 31.27 11.90 -23.15
C VAL A 647 32.40 12.80 -23.63
N ARG A 648 32.73 13.82 -22.83
CA ARG A 648 33.65 14.88 -23.21
C ARG A 648 34.70 15.15 -22.15
N GLY A 649 35.88 15.57 -22.56
CA GLY A 649 36.98 15.91 -21.66
C GLY A 649 38.26 15.13 -21.98
N PRO A 650 39.40 15.57 -21.42
CA PRO A 650 40.70 14.97 -21.71
C PRO A 650 40.78 13.48 -21.34
N ASP A 651 40.03 13.05 -20.31
CA ASP A 651 40.02 11.64 -19.87
C ASP A 651 38.86 10.81 -20.46
N ALA A 652 38.11 11.36 -21.43
CA ALA A 652 36.95 10.67 -22.01
C ALA A 652 37.31 9.30 -22.60
N ALA A 653 38.42 9.22 -23.33
CA ALA A 653 38.89 7.96 -23.91
C ALA A 653 39.29 6.95 -22.82
N GLU A 654 39.88 7.42 -21.71
CA GLU A 654 40.27 6.56 -20.59
C GLU A 654 39.06 6.05 -19.81
N LEU A 655 38.06 6.90 -19.55
CA LEU A 655 36.78 6.48 -18.97
C LEU A 655 36.18 5.32 -19.78
N LEU A 656 36.03 5.52 -21.09
CA LEU A 656 35.46 4.50 -21.99
C LEU A 656 36.32 3.24 -22.04
N ASN A 657 37.65 3.40 -22.00
CA ASN A 657 38.59 2.29 -21.95
C ASN A 657 38.48 1.46 -20.66
N ARG A 658 38.09 2.06 -19.53
CA ARG A 658 37.82 1.34 -18.27
C ARG A 658 36.41 0.74 -18.23
N MET A 659 35.43 1.39 -18.84
CA MET A 659 34.03 0.97 -18.77
C MET A 659 33.69 -0.20 -19.70
N TYR A 660 34.15 -0.16 -20.94
CA TYR A 660 33.81 -1.16 -21.96
C TYR A 660 34.90 -2.22 -22.08
N THR A 661 34.61 -3.39 -22.64
CA THR A 661 35.57 -4.51 -22.75
C THR A 661 36.62 -4.28 -23.84
N PHE A 662 36.30 -3.49 -24.87
CA PHE A 662 37.19 -3.21 -25.99
C PHE A 662 38.11 -2.00 -25.73
N ALA A 663 39.14 -1.78 -26.56
CA ALA A 663 40.10 -0.68 -26.36
C ALA A 663 39.62 0.62 -27.03
N PHE A 664 39.65 1.74 -26.30
CA PHE A 664 39.13 3.04 -26.78
C PHE A 664 40.17 4.16 -26.90
N LEU A 665 41.31 4.07 -26.20
CA LEU A 665 42.36 5.11 -26.19
C LEU A 665 42.83 5.53 -27.59
N LYS A 666 43.06 4.54 -28.46
CA LYS A 666 43.57 4.73 -29.83
C LYS A 666 42.48 4.70 -30.91
N GLN A 667 41.21 4.81 -30.54
CA GLN A 667 40.13 4.87 -31.55
C GLN A 667 40.33 6.11 -32.44
N PRO A 668 40.43 5.98 -33.77
CA PRO A 668 40.61 7.15 -34.63
C PRO A 668 39.39 8.09 -34.59
N ILE A 669 39.63 9.40 -34.73
CA ILE A 669 38.56 10.39 -34.94
C ILE A 669 37.86 10.06 -36.27
N GLY A 670 36.54 10.25 -36.32
CA GLY A 670 35.73 9.94 -37.51
C GLY A 670 35.44 8.45 -37.69
N ARG A 671 35.73 7.63 -36.66
CA ARG A 671 35.39 6.20 -36.60
C ARG A 671 34.51 5.89 -35.40
N SER A 672 33.67 4.87 -35.55
CA SER A 672 32.95 4.23 -34.47
C SER A 672 33.53 2.86 -34.14
N ARG A 673 33.12 2.32 -32.99
CA ARG A 673 33.58 1.03 -32.47
C ARG A 673 32.47 0.39 -31.64
N TYR A 674 32.33 -0.92 -31.73
CA TYR A 674 31.40 -1.68 -30.88
C TYR A 674 31.78 -1.55 -29.41
N ALA A 675 30.78 -1.33 -28.57
CA ALA A 675 30.94 -1.00 -27.16
C ALA A 675 30.22 -2.03 -26.29
N LEU A 676 30.86 -3.18 -26.08
CA LEU A 676 30.36 -4.23 -25.18
C LEU A 676 30.70 -3.89 -23.72
N MET A 677 29.72 -3.91 -22.83
CA MET A 677 29.89 -3.62 -21.41
C MET A 677 29.61 -4.85 -20.55
N THR A 678 30.48 -5.09 -19.58
CA THR A 678 30.28 -6.08 -18.52
C THR A 678 30.11 -5.42 -17.15
N ASN A 679 29.44 -6.10 -16.23
CA ASN A 679 29.49 -5.74 -14.81
C ASN A 679 30.75 -6.33 -14.13
N GLU A 680 30.91 -6.09 -12.84
CA GLU A 680 32.04 -6.61 -12.03
C GLU A 680 32.13 -8.15 -12.04
N HIS A 681 31.02 -8.85 -12.26
CA HIS A 681 30.96 -10.31 -12.38
C HIS A 681 31.31 -10.84 -13.78
N GLY A 682 31.64 -9.96 -14.74
CA GLY A 682 31.94 -10.34 -16.11
C GLY A 682 30.72 -10.68 -16.96
N VAL A 683 29.51 -10.40 -16.44
CA VAL A 683 28.24 -10.60 -17.16
C VAL A 683 28.01 -9.44 -18.11
N VAL A 684 27.58 -9.74 -19.34
CA VAL A 684 27.21 -8.74 -20.34
C VAL A 684 25.94 -8.01 -19.90
N ILE A 685 26.03 -6.69 -19.72
CA ILE A 685 24.92 -5.88 -19.19
C ILE A 685 24.36 -4.87 -20.20
N ASP A 686 25.12 -4.52 -21.23
CA ASP A 686 24.71 -3.62 -22.29
C ASP A 686 25.69 -3.69 -23.46
N ASP A 687 25.26 -3.22 -24.61
CA ASP A 687 26.07 -3.02 -25.79
C ASP A 687 25.65 -1.76 -26.56
N GLY A 688 26.44 -1.42 -27.58
CA GLY A 688 26.14 -0.30 -28.46
C GLY A 688 27.32 0.10 -29.32
N VAL A 689 27.32 1.36 -29.74
CA VAL A 689 28.34 1.92 -30.63
C VAL A 689 28.91 3.19 -30.02
N CYS A 690 30.22 3.27 -29.93
CA CYS A 690 30.95 4.44 -29.49
C CYS A 690 31.58 5.16 -30.70
N ALA A 691 31.10 6.35 -31.01
CA ALA A 691 31.59 7.25 -32.04
C ALA A 691 32.60 8.25 -31.47
N ARG A 692 33.74 8.47 -32.14
CA ARG A 692 34.71 9.52 -31.77
C ARG A 692 34.64 10.68 -32.76
N PHE A 693 34.14 11.84 -32.31
CA PHE A 693 33.97 13.03 -33.14
C PHE A 693 35.14 14.02 -33.03
N GLY A 694 35.88 13.98 -31.93
CA GLY A 694 37.07 14.80 -31.73
C GLY A 694 38.05 14.13 -30.78
N GLU A 695 39.15 14.82 -30.47
CA GLU A 695 40.17 14.31 -29.54
C GLU A 695 39.54 13.93 -28.19
N ASN A 696 38.72 14.83 -27.65
CA ASN A 696 38.12 14.75 -26.33
C ASN A 696 36.58 14.66 -26.38
N HIS A 697 36.00 14.09 -27.45
CA HIS A 697 34.55 14.02 -27.64
C HIS A 697 34.13 12.70 -28.26
N PHE A 698 33.37 11.95 -27.47
CA PHE A 698 32.76 10.68 -27.83
C PHE A 698 31.24 10.74 -27.66
N TYR A 699 30.55 9.96 -28.49
CA TYR A 699 29.11 9.75 -28.38
C TYR A 699 28.87 8.25 -28.39
N VAL A 700 28.26 7.74 -27.31
CA VAL A 700 28.05 6.31 -27.12
C VAL A 700 26.56 6.02 -27.15
N THR A 701 26.17 5.06 -27.98
CA THR A 701 24.83 4.51 -27.94
C THR A 701 24.73 3.39 -26.92
N ALA A 702 23.56 3.25 -26.32
CA ALA A 702 23.23 2.19 -25.36
C ALA A 702 21.86 1.59 -25.71
N THR A 703 21.55 0.41 -25.20
CA THR A 703 20.25 -0.20 -25.45
C THR A 703 19.11 0.66 -24.88
N THR A 704 17.92 0.60 -25.51
CA THR A 704 16.77 1.43 -25.12
C THR A 704 16.37 1.28 -23.66
N SER A 705 16.39 0.06 -23.12
CA SER A 705 16.08 -0.22 -21.72
C SER A 705 17.28 -0.05 -20.79
N GLY A 706 18.51 -0.09 -21.30
CA GLY A 706 19.74 -0.08 -20.51
C GLY A 706 20.30 1.32 -20.23
N VAL A 707 20.04 2.33 -21.08
CA VAL A 707 20.77 3.61 -21.05
C VAL A 707 20.79 4.32 -19.70
N ASP A 708 19.66 4.40 -18.98
CA ASP A 708 19.61 5.10 -17.70
C ASP A 708 20.49 4.41 -16.66
N ARG A 709 20.53 3.07 -16.68
CA ARG A 709 21.41 2.27 -15.83
C ARG A 709 22.88 2.46 -16.22
N ILE A 710 23.20 2.49 -17.51
CA ILE A 710 24.59 2.69 -17.98
C ILE A 710 25.10 4.09 -17.63
N TYR A 711 24.27 5.11 -17.79
CA TYR A 711 24.59 6.47 -17.35
C TYR A 711 24.90 6.52 -15.85
N GLN A 712 24.06 5.91 -15.02
CA GLN A 712 24.29 5.83 -13.56
C GLN A 712 25.58 5.07 -13.22
N GLN A 713 25.91 3.99 -13.95
CA GLN A 713 27.16 3.24 -13.75
C GLN A 713 28.38 4.09 -14.10
N MET A 714 28.36 4.81 -15.22
CA MET A 714 29.42 5.73 -15.60
C MET A 714 29.64 6.82 -14.54
N LEU A 715 28.55 7.41 -14.01
CA LEU A 715 28.62 8.39 -12.92
C LEU A 715 29.17 7.79 -11.62
N LYS A 716 28.70 6.60 -11.22
CA LYS A 716 29.17 5.87 -10.03
C LYS A 716 30.68 5.63 -10.11
N TRP A 717 31.16 5.09 -11.23
CA TRP A 717 32.59 4.80 -11.40
C TRP A 717 33.43 6.07 -11.48
N ASN A 718 32.96 7.11 -12.18
CA ASN A 718 33.71 8.36 -12.25
C ASN A 718 33.75 9.09 -10.90
N ALA A 719 32.73 8.94 -10.04
CA ALA A 719 32.80 9.41 -8.66
C ALA A 719 33.93 8.74 -7.85
N GLN A 720 34.41 7.57 -8.25
CA GLN A 720 35.56 6.91 -7.63
C GLN A 720 36.87 7.23 -8.36
N TRP A 721 36.88 7.18 -9.69
CA TRP A 721 38.09 7.39 -10.50
C TRP A 721 38.50 8.85 -10.63
N ARG A 722 37.58 9.81 -10.41
CA ARG A 722 37.82 11.25 -10.47
C ARG A 722 38.49 11.70 -11.77
N LEU A 723 38.10 11.10 -12.90
CA LEU A 723 38.60 11.49 -14.22
C LEU A 723 38.01 12.85 -14.62
N ASN A 724 38.78 13.63 -15.37
CA ASN A 724 38.33 14.89 -15.95
C ASN A 724 37.48 14.63 -17.20
N VAL A 725 36.21 14.29 -16.95
CA VAL A 725 35.23 13.92 -17.97
C VAL A 725 33.83 14.37 -17.57
N ASP A 726 33.15 15.01 -18.52
CA ASP A 726 31.72 15.31 -18.49
C ASP A 726 30.96 14.17 -19.18
N ILE A 727 29.94 13.66 -18.50
CA ILE A 727 29.08 12.58 -18.97
C ILE A 727 27.65 13.11 -19.00
N ALA A 728 27.04 13.19 -20.17
CA ALA A 728 25.69 13.70 -20.35
C ALA A 728 24.79 12.66 -21.02
N ASN A 729 23.66 12.33 -20.37
CA ASN A 729 22.59 11.56 -21.01
C ASN A 729 21.78 12.48 -21.92
N VAL A 730 22.00 12.36 -23.23
CA VAL A 730 21.36 13.16 -24.28
C VAL A 730 20.25 12.39 -25.01
N THR A 731 19.79 11.26 -24.46
CA THR A 731 18.76 10.39 -25.06
C THR A 731 17.48 11.15 -25.41
N ALA A 732 17.01 12.05 -24.54
CA ALA A 732 15.81 12.87 -24.83
C ALA A 732 16.10 14.08 -25.72
N ALA A 733 17.36 14.51 -25.82
CA ALA A 733 17.76 15.70 -26.57
C ALA A 733 18.05 15.39 -28.04
N ILE A 734 18.42 14.14 -28.35
CA ILE A 734 18.80 13.68 -29.68
C ILE A 734 17.85 12.56 -30.11
N SER A 735 17.22 12.73 -31.26
CA SER A 735 16.45 11.70 -31.93
C SER A 735 17.24 11.12 -33.08
N ALA A 736 16.89 9.90 -33.49
CA ALA A 736 17.64 9.19 -34.50
C ALA A 736 16.73 8.32 -35.38
N VAL A 737 17.07 8.28 -36.67
CA VAL A 737 16.45 7.38 -37.65
C VAL A 737 17.55 6.58 -38.32
N ASN A 738 17.29 5.30 -38.57
CA ASN A 738 18.17 4.47 -39.38
C ASN A 738 17.54 4.29 -40.76
N VAL A 739 18.24 4.74 -41.81
CA VAL A 739 17.87 4.51 -43.21
C VAL A 739 18.74 3.37 -43.73
N ALA A 740 18.13 2.24 -44.05
CA ALA A 740 18.83 0.99 -44.35
C ALA A 740 18.33 0.33 -45.63
N GLY A 741 19.24 -0.34 -46.35
CA GLY A 741 18.99 -1.02 -47.62
C GLY A 741 19.96 -0.55 -48.72
N PRO A 742 20.04 -1.28 -49.85
CA PRO A 742 20.95 -0.96 -50.95
C PRO A 742 20.74 0.46 -51.54
N ASP A 743 19.53 1.00 -51.48
CA ASP A 743 19.21 2.34 -52.00
C ASP A 743 19.36 3.46 -50.93
N SER A 744 19.76 3.14 -49.69
CA SER A 744 19.88 4.12 -48.59
C SER A 744 20.80 5.29 -48.88
N ARG A 745 21.95 5.04 -49.54
CA ARG A 745 22.89 6.10 -49.97
C ARG A 745 22.22 7.07 -50.95
N LYS A 746 21.47 6.56 -51.94
CA LYS A 746 20.79 7.38 -52.95
C LYS A 746 19.74 8.30 -52.34
N VAL A 747 19.05 7.83 -51.29
CA VAL A 747 18.12 8.67 -50.51
C VAL A 747 18.89 9.81 -49.85
N LEU A 748 20.01 9.50 -49.20
CA LEU A 748 20.79 10.47 -48.44
C LEU A 748 21.45 11.53 -49.35
N GLU A 749 21.94 11.15 -50.53
CA GLU A 749 22.54 12.06 -51.53
C GLU A 749 21.58 13.18 -51.98
N LYS A 750 20.25 12.94 -51.93
CA LYS A 750 19.24 13.96 -52.25
C LYS A 750 19.06 15.04 -51.18
N VAL A 751 19.52 14.80 -49.95
CA VAL A 751 19.27 15.68 -48.80
C VAL A 751 20.52 16.03 -48.01
N CYS A 752 21.66 15.41 -48.30
CA CYS A 752 22.95 15.62 -47.66
C CYS A 752 23.97 16.00 -48.73
N HIS A 753 24.38 17.27 -48.76
CA HIS A 753 25.21 17.83 -49.84
C HIS A 753 26.59 18.28 -49.37
N ASP A 754 26.85 18.28 -48.05
CA ASP A 754 28.10 18.75 -47.43
C ASP A 754 29.03 17.62 -46.98
N LEU A 755 28.69 16.36 -47.28
CA LEU A 755 29.47 15.18 -46.97
C LEU A 755 29.67 14.30 -48.20
N ASP A 756 30.87 13.73 -48.34
CA ASP A 756 31.13 12.65 -49.29
C ASP A 756 30.55 11.34 -48.73
N LEU A 757 29.52 10.81 -49.40
CA LEU A 757 28.79 9.60 -49.01
C LEU A 757 29.29 8.34 -49.74
N SER A 758 30.33 8.46 -50.57
CA SER A 758 30.96 7.32 -51.24
C SER A 758 31.54 6.33 -50.23
N ALA A 759 31.80 5.09 -50.66
CA ALA A 759 32.39 4.08 -49.78
C ALA A 759 33.77 4.49 -49.26
N GLU A 760 34.53 5.27 -50.05
CA GLU A 760 35.85 5.80 -49.68
C GLU A 760 35.73 6.99 -48.71
N GLY A 761 34.83 7.94 -49.00
CA GLY A 761 34.62 9.15 -48.19
C GLY A 761 33.90 8.91 -46.86
N PHE A 762 33.03 7.89 -46.81
CA PHE A 762 32.29 7.48 -45.62
C PHE A 762 32.30 5.94 -45.48
N PRO A 763 33.44 5.34 -45.11
CA PRO A 763 33.60 3.89 -45.03
C PRO A 763 32.78 3.28 -43.89
N TYR A 764 32.57 1.96 -43.94
CA TYR A 764 31.87 1.22 -42.87
C TYR A 764 32.48 1.48 -41.49
N LEU A 765 31.65 1.68 -40.48
CA LEU A 765 32.00 2.19 -39.13
C LEU A 765 32.65 3.59 -39.14
N GLY A 766 32.45 4.36 -40.19
CA GLY A 766 32.74 5.79 -40.20
C GLY A 766 31.72 6.57 -39.37
N VAL A 767 32.09 7.78 -38.94
CA VAL A 767 31.16 8.77 -38.40
C VAL A 767 31.45 10.15 -38.97
N ARG A 768 30.40 10.93 -39.24
CA ARG A 768 30.50 12.27 -39.81
C ARG A 768 29.58 13.25 -39.09
N GLN A 769 29.92 14.53 -39.15
CA GLN A 769 29.04 15.62 -38.73
C GLN A 769 28.84 16.53 -39.95
N GLY A 770 27.58 16.81 -40.29
CA GLY A 770 27.20 17.60 -41.46
C GLY A 770 25.74 18.03 -41.38
N THR A 771 25.10 18.20 -42.53
CA THR A 771 23.70 18.59 -42.60
C THR A 771 22.86 17.64 -43.45
N VAL A 772 21.67 17.29 -42.94
CA VAL A 772 20.68 16.48 -43.66
C VAL A 772 19.38 17.28 -43.70
N ALA A 773 18.88 17.57 -44.91
CA ALA A 773 17.73 18.46 -45.14
C ALA A 773 17.88 19.83 -44.44
N GLY A 774 19.12 20.36 -44.42
CA GLY A 774 19.50 21.60 -43.73
C GLY A 774 19.51 21.50 -42.20
N ILE A 775 19.41 20.31 -41.62
CA ILE A 775 19.45 20.06 -40.17
C ILE A 775 20.85 19.58 -39.80
N LYS A 776 21.48 20.19 -38.79
CA LYS A 776 22.75 19.68 -38.24
C LYS A 776 22.56 18.26 -37.71
N ALA A 777 23.34 17.32 -38.23
CA ALA A 777 23.21 15.91 -37.93
C ALA A 777 24.56 15.25 -37.60
N ARG A 778 24.52 14.22 -36.76
CA ARG A 778 25.59 13.23 -36.59
C ARG A 778 25.19 11.99 -37.38
N LEU A 779 26.05 11.54 -38.28
CA LEU A 779 25.79 10.37 -39.11
C LEU A 779 26.74 9.26 -38.70
N LEU A 780 26.19 8.08 -38.40
CA LEU A 780 26.94 6.87 -38.10
C LEU A 780 26.64 5.85 -39.20
N ARG A 781 27.69 5.39 -39.91
CA ARG A 781 27.53 4.30 -40.89
C ARG A 781 27.68 2.97 -40.18
N VAL A 782 26.57 2.50 -39.61
CA VAL A 782 26.46 1.30 -38.78
C VAL A 782 25.26 0.47 -39.24
N GLY A 783 25.33 -0.85 -39.07
CA GLY A 783 24.29 -1.75 -39.58
C GLY A 783 23.90 -2.83 -38.58
N PHE A 784 22.75 -2.67 -37.92
CA PHE A 784 22.16 -3.72 -37.09
C PHE A 784 21.32 -4.71 -37.90
N VAL A 785 20.83 -4.30 -39.08
CA VAL A 785 19.94 -5.08 -39.95
C VAL A 785 20.67 -5.81 -41.09
N GLY A 786 22.01 -5.75 -41.18
CA GLY A 786 22.76 -6.50 -42.20
C GLY A 786 22.85 -5.87 -43.59
N GLU A 787 22.31 -4.65 -43.79
CA GLU A 787 22.42 -3.89 -45.04
C GLU A 787 23.30 -2.64 -44.85
N LEU A 788 23.67 -1.99 -45.96
CA LEU A 788 24.13 -0.60 -45.95
C LEU A 788 23.11 0.26 -45.19
N GLY A 789 23.57 1.02 -44.21
CA GLY A 789 22.70 1.82 -43.35
C GLY A 789 23.41 3.03 -42.74
N TYR A 790 22.62 4.08 -42.53
CA TYR A 790 23.04 5.33 -41.91
C TYR A 790 22.09 5.67 -40.76
N GLU A 791 22.63 5.72 -39.55
CA GLU A 791 21.93 6.30 -38.41
C GLU A 791 22.16 7.81 -38.39
N ILE A 792 21.07 8.57 -38.47
CA ILE A 792 21.08 10.03 -38.58
C ILE A 792 20.51 10.60 -37.29
N HIS A 793 21.39 11.14 -36.46
CA HIS A 793 21.06 11.69 -35.15
C HIS A 793 20.95 13.22 -35.23
N VAL A 794 19.81 13.77 -34.83
CA VAL A 794 19.52 15.20 -34.85
C VAL A 794 18.93 15.67 -33.52
N PRO A 795 18.99 16.97 -33.18
CA PRO A 795 18.23 17.51 -32.06
C PRO A 795 16.74 17.12 -32.18
N ALA A 796 16.14 16.64 -31.09
CA ALA A 796 14.81 16.00 -31.10
C ALA A 796 13.70 16.88 -31.72
N ARG A 797 13.79 18.20 -31.56
CA ARG A 797 12.87 19.17 -32.18
C ARG A 797 12.84 19.13 -33.71
N HIS A 798 13.86 18.57 -34.36
CA HIS A 798 13.96 18.44 -35.81
C HIS A 798 13.65 17.03 -36.33
N ALA A 799 13.37 16.07 -35.43
CA ALA A 799 13.21 14.67 -35.82
C ALA A 799 12.04 14.44 -36.78
N LEU A 800 10.91 15.12 -36.55
CA LEU A 800 9.76 15.05 -37.44
C LEU A 800 10.08 15.61 -38.83
N LYS A 801 10.76 16.75 -38.89
CA LYS A 801 11.22 17.35 -40.16
C LYS A 801 12.18 16.41 -40.90
N LEU A 802 13.10 15.78 -40.17
CA LEU A 802 14.04 14.81 -40.72
C LEU A 802 13.29 13.61 -41.32
N TRP A 803 12.36 13.02 -40.57
CA TRP A 803 11.53 11.89 -41.01
C TRP A 803 10.80 12.22 -42.31
N ASP A 804 10.06 13.34 -42.33
CA ASP A 804 9.29 13.76 -43.50
C ASP A 804 10.19 14.04 -44.71
N ALA A 805 11.36 14.65 -44.50
CA ALA A 805 12.32 14.94 -45.57
C ALA A 805 12.93 13.65 -46.17
N LEU A 806 13.27 12.67 -45.34
CA LEU A 806 13.82 11.39 -45.79
C LEU A 806 12.75 10.56 -46.53
N MET A 807 11.52 10.53 -46.02
CA MET A 807 10.40 9.88 -46.70
C MET A 807 10.12 10.52 -48.07
N ALA A 808 10.18 11.85 -48.16
CA ALA A 808 10.01 12.56 -49.43
C ALA A 808 11.16 12.29 -50.41
N ALA A 809 12.41 12.37 -49.96
CA ALA A 809 13.59 12.11 -50.79
C ALA A 809 13.64 10.67 -51.30
N GLY A 810 13.22 9.73 -50.46
CA GLY A 810 13.20 8.30 -50.77
C GLY A 810 12.01 7.84 -51.61
N LYS A 811 11.06 8.72 -51.96
CA LYS A 811 9.85 8.35 -52.72
C LYS A 811 10.18 7.67 -54.05
N ASP A 812 11.16 8.20 -54.80
CA ASP A 812 11.58 7.62 -56.10
C ASP A 812 12.25 6.25 -55.96
N PHE A 813 12.65 5.88 -54.73
CA PHE A 813 13.29 4.61 -54.39
C PHE A 813 12.33 3.69 -53.60
N ASP A 814 11.04 4.04 -53.53
CA ASP A 814 10.01 3.33 -52.78
C ASP A 814 10.38 3.16 -51.30
N ILE A 815 10.83 4.23 -50.62
CA ILE A 815 11.14 4.15 -49.18
C ILE A 815 9.91 3.81 -48.35
N ARG A 816 10.07 2.87 -47.40
CA ARG A 816 8.99 2.45 -46.50
C ARG A 816 9.44 2.39 -45.04
N PRO A 817 8.58 2.74 -44.07
CA PRO A 817 8.90 2.53 -42.69
C PRO A 817 8.87 1.04 -42.33
N PHE A 818 9.72 0.62 -41.39
CA PHE A 818 9.66 -0.72 -40.80
C PHE A 818 9.79 -0.67 -39.28
N GLY A 819 9.19 -1.66 -38.61
CA GLY A 819 9.09 -1.70 -37.17
C GLY A 819 10.16 -2.53 -36.46
N VAL A 820 10.11 -2.54 -35.12
CA VAL A 820 11.05 -3.25 -34.26
C VAL A 820 10.97 -4.77 -34.45
N GLU A 821 9.79 -5.33 -34.72
CA GLU A 821 9.65 -6.76 -34.97
C GLU A 821 10.39 -7.17 -36.26
N THR A 822 10.27 -6.36 -37.31
CA THR A 822 11.08 -6.52 -38.53
C THR A 822 12.57 -6.36 -38.25
N GLN A 823 12.96 -5.38 -37.42
CA GLN A 823 14.35 -5.22 -36.99
C GLN A 823 14.87 -6.45 -36.24
N ARG A 824 14.04 -7.10 -35.40
CA ARG A 824 14.37 -8.34 -34.67
C ARG A 824 14.61 -9.51 -35.63
N LEU A 825 13.86 -9.61 -36.73
CA LEU A 825 14.12 -10.59 -37.78
C LEU A 825 15.43 -10.28 -38.52
N LEU A 826 15.61 -9.04 -38.99
CA LEU A 826 16.77 -8.66 -39.81
C LEU A 826 18.10 -8.78 -39.03
N ARG A 827 18.11 -8.47 -37.72
CA ARG A 827 19.28 -8.69 -36.86
C ARG A 827 19.52 -10.17 -36.59
N LEU A 828 18.46 -10.96 -36.48
CA LEU A 828 18.54 -12.40 -36.26
C LEU A 828 19.17 -13.09 -37.48
N GLU A 829 18.83 -12.67 -38.70
CA GLU A 829 19.50 -13.12 -39.93
C GLU A 829 21.02 -12.88 -39.90
N LYS A 830 21.48 -11.82 -39.22
CA LYS A 830 22.91 -11.55 -38.98
C LYS A 830 23.49 -12.22 -37.72
N GLY A 831 22.68 -12.95 -36.96
CA GLY A 831 23.11 -13.56 -35.70
C GLY A 831 23.49 -12.54 -34.62
N HIS A 832 23.07 -11.27 -34.77
CA HIS A 832 23.33 -10.25 -33.75
C HIS A 832 22.46 -10.54 -32.53
N VAL A 833 23.03 -10.40 -31.34
CA VAL A 833 22.32 -10.58 -30.07
C VAL A 833 21.50 -9.34 -29.72
N ILE A 834 20.47 -9.54 -28.91
CA ILE A 834 19.77 -8.48 -28.17
C ILE A 834 20.03 -8.71 -26.70
N ILE A 835 20.63 -7.73 -26.02
CA ILE A 835 20.88 -7.79 -24.58
C ILE A 835 19.55 -7.94 -23.83
N SER A 836 19.52 -8.83 -22.84
CA SER A 836 18.34 -9.25 -22.06
C SER A 836 17.35 -10.18 -22.78
N GLN A 837 17.53 -10.44 -24.08
CA GLN A 837 16.78 -11.48 -24.81
C GLN A 837 17.69 -12.69 -25.08
N ASP A 838 18.81 -12.46 -25.74
CA ASP A 838 19.82 -13.49 -26.03
C ASP A 838 20.92 -13.56 -24.96
N THR A 839 20.88 -12.62 -24.01
CA THR A 839 21.71 -12.63 -22.82
C THR A 839 20.81 -12.63 -21.58
N ASP A 840 21.27 -13.26 -20.51
CA ASP A 840 20.65 -13.26 -19.20
C ASP A 840 21.59 -12.68 -18.13
N GLY A 841 21.17 -12.71 -16.86
CA GLY A 841 21.96 -12.19 -15.74
C GLY A 841 23.26 -12.96 -15.44
N MET A 842 23.59 -13.98 -16.22
CA MET A 842 24.78 -14.84 -16.07
C MET A 842 25.63 -14.91 -17.34
N THR A 843 25.14 -14.43 -18.47
CA THR A 843 25.84 -14.51 -19.76
C THR A 843 27.16 -13.76 -19.75
N HIS A 844 28.26 -14.47 -20.00
CA HIS A 844 29.58 -13.87 -20.21
C HIS A 844 29.92 -13.76 -21.71
N PRO A 845 30.86 -12.87 -22.12
CA PRO A 845 31.12 -12.61 -23.55
C PRO A 845 31.45 -13.84 -24.41
N ALA A 846 32.14 -14.84 -23.86
CA ALA A 846 32.50 -16.04 -24.61
C ALA A 846 31.33 -17.03 -24.79
N GLU A 847 30.26 -16.95 -24.00
CA GLU A 847 29.04 -17.73 -24.22
C GLU A 847 28.28 -17.31 -25.48
N ILE A 848 28.47 -16.07 -25.94
CA ILE A 848 27.76 -15.46 -27.07
C ILE A 848 28.70 -15.13 -28.24
N ASP A 849 29.85 -15.81 -28.33
CA ASP A 849 30.85 -15.62 -29.39
C ASP A 849 31.36 -14.17 -29.55
N MET A 850 31.34 -13.38 -28.48
CA MET A 850 31.82 -11.98 -28.46
C MET A 850 33.24 -11.82 -27.90
N GLY A 851 34.05 -12.88 -27.91
CA GLY A 851 35.46 -12.81 -27.48
C GLY A 851 36.28 -11.78 -28.26
N TRP A 852 35.94 -11.54 -29.53
CA TRP A 852 36.56 -10.51 -30.38
C TRP A 852 36.35 -9.08 -29.85
N ALA A 853 35.29 -8.84 -29.07
CA ALA A 853 35.00 -7.55 -28.45
C ALA A 853 35.69 -7.38 -27.08
N VAL A 854 36.53 -8.33 -26.64
CA VAL A 854 37.28 -8.26 -25.38
C VAL A 854 38.75 -7.98 -25.67
N SER A 855 39.24 -6.81 -25.26
CA SER A 855 40.66 -6.48 -25.42
C SER A 855 41.51 -7.23 -24.39
N ARG A 856 42.47 -8.04 -24.87
CA ARG A 856 43.42 -8.78 -24.02
C ARG A 856 44.67 -7.99 -23.65
N THR A 857 44.94 -6.91 -24.37
CA THR A 857 46.17 -6.13 -24.26
C THR A 857 46.07 -4.95 -23.29
N LYS A 858 44.87 -4.49 -22.95
CA LYS A 858 44.69 -3.40 -21.99
C LYS A 858 44.69 -3.92 -20.55
N PRO A 859 45.15 -3.13 -19.57
CA PRO A 859 45.33 -3.58 -18.18
C PRO A 859 44.03 -3.77 -17.40
N PHE A 860 42.95 -3.09 -17.78
CA PHE A 860 41.73 -3.10 -16.98
C PHE A 860 40.49 -2.79 -17.82
N PHE A 861 39.38 -3.41 -17.42
CA PHE A 861 38.01 -2.92 -17.62
C PHE A 861 37.12 -3.49 -16.50
N VAL A 862 35.98 -2.86 -16.25
CA VAL A 862 35.00 -3.35 -15.26
C VAL A 862 34.53 -4.74 -15.66
N GLY A 863 34.86 -5.75 -14.83
CA GLY A 863 34.54 -7.15 -15.09
C GLY A 863 35.69 -8.00 -15.62
N ARG A 864 36.82 -7.41 -16.03
CA ARG A 864 37.97 -8.14 -16.60
C ARG A 864 38.38 -9.35 -15.78
N ARG A 865 38.60 -9.13 -14.48
CA ARG A 865 39.05 -10.18 -13.56
C ARG A 865 38.12 -11.38 -13.58
N SER A 866 36.81 -11.16 -13.61
CA SER A 866 35.80 -12.21 -13.61
C SER A 866 35.71 -12.90 -14.97
N VAL A 867 35.79 -12.14 -16.07
CA VAL A 867 35.90 -12.72 -17.43
C VAL A 867 37.10 -13.67 -17.51
N ASP A 868 38.27 -13.26 -17.02
CA ASP A 868 39.47 -14.09 -17.03
C ASP A 868 39.30 -15.37 -16.16
N ILE A 869 38.58 -15.30 -15.04
CA ILE A 869 38.26 -16.49 -14.20
C ILE A 869 37.32 -17.44 -14.95
N LEU A 870 36.27 -16.90 -15.56
CA LEU A 870 35.22 -17.70 -16.20
C LEU A 870 35.74 -18.38 -17.46
N GLU A 871 36.58 -17.69 -18.25
CA GLU A 871 37.19 -18.28 -19.44
C GLU A 871 38.25 -19.34 -19.12
N ALA A 872 38.87 -19.30 -17.93
CA ALA A 872 39.76 -20.36 -17.48
C ALA A 872 39.01 -21.64 -17.07
N GLN A 873 37.68 -21.60 -16.96
CA GLN A 873 36.84 -22.75 -16.64
C GLN A 873 36.26 -23.37 -17.91
N PRO A 874 35.94 -24.68 -17.91
CA PRO A 874 35.21 -25.30 -19.01
C PRO A 874 33.85 -24.62 -19.22
N GLN A 875 33.58 -24.17 -20.45
CA GLN A 875 32.28 -23.63 -20.82
C GLN A 875 31.21 -24.72 -20.72
N LYS A 876 30.11 -24.42 -20.03
CA LYS A 876 29.00 -25.37 -19.85
C LYS A 876 27.92 -25.22 -20.92
N ARG A 877 27.65 -23.99 -21.32
CA ARG A 877 26.66 -23.64 -22.34
C ARG A 877 27.25 -22.68 -23.37
N LYS A 878 26.58 -22.58 -24.51
CA LYS A 878 26.90 -21.62 -25.57
C LYS A 878 25.62 -21.20 -26.29
N LEU A 879 25.54 -19.94 -26.69
CA LEU A 879 24.50 -19.45 -27.59
C LEU A 879 24.87 -19.83 -29.02
N VAL A 880 24.02 -20.59 -29.69
CA VAL A 880 24.25 -21.10 -31.04
C VAL A 880 23.16 -20.65 -32.00
N GLY A 881 23.53 -20.47 -33.26
CA GLY A 881 22.57 -20.35 -34.35
C GLY A 881 22.05 -21.72 -34.76
N PHE A 882 20.75 -21.85 -35.01
CA PHE A 882 20.16 -23.07 -35.55
C PHE A 882 19.21 -22.77 -36.72
N THR A 883 18.99 -23.78 -37.57
CA THR A 883 18.02 -23.73 -38.66
C THR A 883 17.09 -24.93 -38.67
N LEU A 884 15.88 -24.71 -39.18
CA LEU A 884 14.86 -25.72 -39.44
C LEU A 884 14.24 -25.49 -40.83
N PRO A 885 13.80 -26.55 -41.53
CA PRO A 885 12.97 -26.42 -42.72
C PRO A 885 11.70 -25.59 -42.43
N LYS A 886 11.22 -24.82 -43.40
CA LYS A 886 10.04 -23.94 -43.22
C LYS A 886 8.76 -24.66 -42.79
N ALA A 887 8.63 -25.95 -43.12
CA ALA A 887 7.47 -26.77 -42.79
C ALA A 887 7.53 -27.36 -41.36
N SER A 888 8.65 -27.19 -40.65
CA SER A 888 8.78 -27.64 -39.27
C SER A 888 7.94 -26.78 -38.33
N PRO A 889 7.41 -27.35 -37.24
CA PRO A 889 6.85 -26.57 -36.14
C PRO A 889 7.89 -25.55 -35.62
N GLN A 890 7.57 -24.26 -35.72
CA GLN A 890 8.50 -23.20 -35.32
C GLN A 890 8.65 -23.16 -33.79
N PRO A 891 9.89 -23.23 -33.25
CA PRO A 891 10.13 -22.97 -31.85
C PRO A 891 9.75 -21.53 -31.45
N LEU A 892 9.20 -21.35 -30.26
CA LEU A 892 8.97 -20.04 -29.65
C LEU A 892 10.09 -19.71 -28.66
N GLU A 893 10.25 -18.42 -28.37
CA GLU A 893 11.17 -17.93 -27.34
C GLU A 893 10.85 -18.61 -26.00
N GLY A 894 11.87 -19.13 -25.30
CA GLY A 894 11.75 -19.88 -24.06
C GLY A 894 11.52 -21.38 -24.21
N HIS A 895 11.29 -21.91 -25.44
CA HIS A 895 11.24 -23.36 -25.65
C HIS A 895 12.55 -24.04 -25.27
N LEU A 896 12.44 -25.27 -24.76
CA LEU A 896 13.55 -25.98 -24.14
C LEU A 896 14.38 -26.71 -25.19
N VAL A 897 15.70 -26.53 -25.12
CA VAL A 897 16.67 -27.38 -25.79
C VAL A 897 16.99 -28.54 -24.86
N LEU A 898 16.98 -29.76 -25.41
CA LEU A 898 17.17 -30.98 -24.65
C LEU A 898 18.56 -31.58 -24.92
N THR A 899 19.08 -32.36 -23.97
CA THR A 899 20.32 -33.11 -24.16
C THR A 899 20.13 -34.24 -25.19
N HIS A 900 18.99 -34.93 -25.17
CA HIS A 900 18.66 -36.07 -26.04
C HIS A 900 17.18 -36.06 -26.47
N SER A 901 16.86 -36.77 -27.56
CA SER A 901 15.51 -36.89 -28.12
C SER A 901 14.67 -38.06 -27.58
N GLY A 902 15.14 -38.76 -26.54
CA GLY A 902 14.55 -40.01 -26.01
C GLY A 902 13.64 -39.85 -24.79
N SER A 903 12.92 -40.92 -24.45
CA SER A 903 11.90 -41.00 -23.38
C SER A 903 12.43 -41.14 -21.95
N SER A 904 13.75 -41.25 -21.77
CA SER A 904 14.41 -41.31 -20.45
C SER A 904 14.70 -39.90 -19.92
N GLY A 905 13.65 -39.12 -19.67
CA GLY A 905 13.72 -37.79 -19.02
C GLY A 905 14.44 -36.71 -19.85
N PRO A 906 13.82 -35.55 -20.12
CA PRO A 906 14.51 -34.46 -20.82
C PRO A 906 15.42 -33.73 -19.83
N ASP A 907 16.71 -34.08 -19.79
CA ASP A 907 17.70 -33.15 -19.27
C ASP A 907 17.72 -31.92 -20.18
N ILE A 908 17.52 -30.75 -19.58
CA ILE A 908 17.46 -29.45 -20.28
C ILE A 908 18.89 -28.97 -20.48
N SER A 909 19.31 -28.78 -21.73
CA SER A 909 20.63 -28.24 -22.08
C SER A 909 20.61 -26.74 -22.37
N GLY A 910 19.41 -26.16 -22.52
CA GLY A 910 19.22 -24.72 -22.59
C GLY A 910 17.85 -24.34 -23.13
N ASN A 911 17.77 -23.19 -23.81
CA ASN A 911 16.51 -22.63 -24.28
C ASN A 911 16.71 -21.81 -25.56
N VAL A 912 15.66 -21.74 -26.37
CA VAL A 912 15.55 -20.83 -27.50
C VAL A 912 15.41 -19.40 -26.98
N THR A 913 16.21 -18.47 -27.50
CA THR A 913 16.20 -17.05 -27.14
C THR A 913 15.54 -16.18 -28.21
N SER A 914 15.68 -16.59 -29.47
CA SER A 914 15.14 -15.90 -30.64
C SER A 914 14.81 -16.93 -31.71
N CYS A 915 13.66 -16.84 -32.38
CA CYS A 915 13.33 -17.78 -33.46
C CYS A 915 12.27 -17.18 -34.38
N GLU A 916 12.56 -17.12 -35.67
CA GLU A 916 11.62 -16.64 -36.69
C GLU A 916 11.79 -17.38 -38.02
N TYR A 917 10.72 -17.44 -38.82
CA TYR A 917 10.85 -17.74 -40.24
C TYR A 917 11.51 -16.56 -40.96
N SER A 918 12.50 -16.82 -41.80
CA SER A 918 13.12 -15.83 -42.69
C SER A 918 12.74 -16.15 -44.14
N GLN A 919 11.98 -15.26 -44.77
CA GLN A 919 11.67 -15.37 -46.19
C GLN A 919 12.91 -15.14 -47.07
N SER A 920 13.90 -14.37 -46.60
CA SER A 920 15.18 -14.15 -47.29
C SER A 920 15.98 -15.45 -47.47
N LEU A 921 15.84 -16.39 -46.53
CA LEU A 921 16.56 -17.67 -46.48
C LEU A 921 15.68 -18.89 -46.79
N ASP A 922 14.36 -18.68 -46.89
CA ASP A 922 13.30 -19.71 -46.94
C ASP A 922 13.42 -20.81 -45.87
N LYS A 923 13.79 -20.41 -44.64
CA LYS A 923 14.02 -21.30 -43.49
C LYS A 923 13.59 -20.66 -42.18
N ILE A 924 13.28 -21.50 -41.19
CA ILE A 924 13.21 -21.06 -39.79
C ILE A 924 14.64 -20.95 -39.26
N ILE A 925 14.96 -19.80 -38.68
CA ILE A 925 16.27 -19.51 -38.08
C ILE A 925 16.07 -19.12 -36.62
N GLY A 926 17.04 -19.41 -35.77
CA GLY A 926 16.96 -19.03 -34.36
C GLY A 926 18.28 -19.06 -33.63
N LEU A 927 18.29 -18.44 -32.45
CA LEU A 927 19.36 -18.50 -31.47
C LEU A 927 18.86 -19.31 -30.27
N ALA A 928 19.72 -20.17 -29.73
CA ALA A 928 19.42 -20.93 -28.53
C ALA A 928 20.66 -21.18 -27.69
N TYR A 929 20.49 -21.18 -26.37
CA TYR A 929 21.48 -21.78 -25.49
C TYR A 929 21.40 -23.30 -25.59
N ALA A 930 22.55 -23.94 -25.73
CA ALA A 930 22.73 -25.38 -25.68
C ALA A 930 23.97 -25.72 -24.84
N ASN A 931 24.13 -26.97 -24.45
CA ASN A 931 25.37 -27.43 -23.82
C ASN A 931 26.55 -27.23 -24.80
N PHE A 932 27.74 -27.03 -24.24
CA PHE A 932 28.92 -26.74 -25.06
C PHE A 932 29.26 -27.88 -26.04
N ASP A 933 29.00 -29.13 -25.68
CA ASP A 933 29.20 -30.32 -26.53
C ASP A 933 28.16 -30.45 -27.66
N GLN A 934 27.03 -29.75 -27.56
CA GLN A 934 25.98 -29.61 -28.57
C GLN A 934 26.14 -28.36 -29.45
N SER A 935 27.25 -27.62 -29.30
CA SER A 935 27.40 -26.30 -29.92
C SER A 935 28.10 -26.29 -31.29
N GLN A 936 28.52 -27.44 -31.80
CA GLN A 936 29.30 -27.52 -33.04
C GLN A 936 28.39 -27.42 -34.27
N PRO A 937 28.73 -26.57 -35.27
CA PRO A 937 28.00 -26.53 -36.54
C PRO A 937 27.88 -27.92 -37.19
N GLY A 938 26.68 -28.24 -37.67
CA GLY A 938 26.32 -29.55 -38.23
C GLY A 938 25.68 -30.53 -37.24
N GLN A 939 25.80 -30.29 -35.93
CA GLN A 939 25.10 -31.09 -34.93
C GLN A 939 23.58 -30.83 -34.92
N GLN A 940 22.82 -31.81 -34.47
CA GLN A 940 21.39 -31.70 -34.24
C GLN A 940 21.12 -31.43 -32.77
N ILE A 941 20.30 -30.42 -32.48
CA ILE A 941 19.79 -30.14 -31.14
C ILE A 941 18.27 -30.40 -31.11
N PRO A 942 17.78 -31.26 -30.20
CA PRO A 942 16.35 -31.47 -30.01
C PRO A 942 15.72 -30.29 -29.26
N ILE A 943 14.68 -29.70 -29.84
CA ILE A 943 13.92 -28.60 -29.23
C ILE A 943 12.50 -29.07 -29.00
N ARG A 944 12.04 -28.99 -27.75
CA ARG A 944 10.64 -29.30 -27.40
C ARG A 944 9.77 -28.08 -27.60
N VAL A 945 8.83 -28.18 -28.52
CA VAL A 945 7.86 -27.14 -28.88
C VAL A 945 6.47 -27.43 -28.28
N GLU A 946 5.48 -26.59 -28.60
CA GLU A 946 4.10 -26.75 -28.14
C GLU A 946 3.52 -28.15 -28.43
N GLY A 947 2.61 -28.60 -27.58
CA GLY A 947 2.05 -29.96 -27.67
C GLY A 947 3.04 -31.07 -27.34
N GLY A 948 4.27 -30.76 -26.90
CA GLY A 948 5.30 -31.73 -26.55
C GLY A 948 6.06 -32.30 -27.74
N VAL A 949 5.83 -31.77 -28.94
CA VAL A 949 6.54 -32.18 -30.16
C VAL A 949 8.02 -31.82 -30.04
N VAL A 950 8.90 -32.69 -30.53
CA VAL A 950 10.36 -32.44 -30.55
C VAL A 950 10.81 -32.27 -31.99
N VAL A 951 11.36 -31.09 -32.32
CA VAL A 951 11.97 -30.81 -33.62
C VAL A 951 13.49 -30.96 -33.52
N GLN A 952 14.12 -31.47 -34.57
CA GLN A 952 15.58 -31.62 -34.65
C GLN A 952 16.14 -30.42 -35.43
N ALA A 953 16.71 -29.46 -34.71
CA ALA A 953 17.26 -28.25 -35.30
C ALA A 953 18.76 -28.43 -35.59
N THR A 954 19.20 -27.96 -36.76
CA THR A 954 20.61 -28.06 -37.16
C THR A 954 21.36 -26.84 -36.68
N VAL A 955 22.41 -27.03 -35.86
CA VAL A 955 23.32 -25.97 -35.45
C VAL A 955 24.13 -25.49 -36.65
N VAL A 956 24.25 -24.17 -36.83
CA VAL A 956 24.95 -23.55 -37.97
C VAL A 956 25.91 -22.46 -37.51
N LYS A 957 26.85 -22.11 -38.38
CA LYS A 957 27.72 -20.95 -38.18
C LYS A 957 26.95 -19.66 -38.49
N LEU A 958 27.09 -18.66 -37.63
CA LEU A 958 26.55 -17.32 -37.84
C LEU A 958 27.50 -16.46 -38.68
N PRO A 959 26.98 -15.46 -39.42
CA PRO A 959 25.56 -15.11 -39.59
C PRO A 959 24.82 -16.06 -40.56
N PHE A 960 23.48 -16.05 -40.55
CA PHE A 960 22.68 -16.85 -41.49
C PHE A 960 22.61 -16.23 -42.89
N PHE A 961 22.65 -14.90 -42.98
CA PHE A 961 22.54 -14.13 -44.21
C PHE A 961 23.79 -13.26 -44.44
N ASP A 962 24.26 -13.24 -45.68
CA ASP A 962 25.45 -12.49 -46.13
C ASP A 962 26.68 -12.67 -45.20
N PRO A 963 27.25 -13.89 -45.09
CA PRO A 963 28.33 -14.19 -44.16
C PRO A 963 29.62 -13.41 -44.39
N GLU A 964 29.84 -12.96 -45.62
CA GLU A 964 31.00 -12.15 -45.99
C GLU A 964 30.76 -10.63 -45.84
N ASN A 965 29.61 -10.22 -45.28
CA ASN A 965 29.20 -8.82 -45.06
C ASN A 965 29.28 -7.90 -46.29
N GLN A 966 29.19 -8.47 -47.49
CA GLN A 966 29.36 -7.73 -48.74
C GLN A 966 28.33 -6.60 -48.88
N ARG A 967 27.13 -6.77 -48.32
CA ARG A 967 26.03 -5.81 -48.45
C ARG A 967 26.14 -4.61 -47.51
N GLN A 968 26.88 -4.74 -46.40
CA GLN A 968 27.14 -3.63 -45.47
C GLN A 968 28.30 -2.74 -45.93
N GLU A 969 29.26 -3.33 -46.65
CA GLU A 969 30.47 -2.65 -47.12
C GLU A 969 30.28 -1.90 -48.46
N LEU A 970 29.11 -2.03 -49.11
CA LEU A 970 28.71 -1.35 -50.36
C LEU A 970 28.95 0.17 -50.39
#